data_AF-A0A319CD33-F1
#
_entry.id   AF-A0A319CD33-F1
#
_cell.length_a   1.000
_cell.length_b   1.000
_cell.length_c   1.000
_cell.angle_alpha   90.00
_cell.angle_beta   90.00
_cell.angle_gamma   90.00
#
_symmetry.space_group_name_H-M   'P 1'
#
loop_
_entity.id
_entity.type
_entity.pdbx_description
1 polymer ?
#
loop_
_entity_poly.entity_id
_entity_poly.type
_entity_poly.pdbx_seq_one_letter_code
_entity_poly.pdbx_strand_id
1 'polypeptide(L)'
;MAQFQILSDLHLENPRAYDLFEITPTAPYLALLGDIGNVKDDGYLQFLEAQLQRFKIVFLVLGNHEPFDASWPATRERLQQFSEEIDNRRQRAAATTTSSPRLGEFVLLDRTRYRLTPQVTVLGCTFHSRVSETQEETVSHALNDFHYIQDWTVEQHRAAHEAERAWLNDQVTDIARDDPHHRIVIFSHHSPTVAAAAVDPRYADSPITSAFATDLIGEPCWERPQVRLWAFGHTHYNCDFTDDRSGKRIVANQRGYYFAQSIKFDPCKVLSRVLRPLSRTAASARLIATRPPLQTRVLPSSTQAFSTTSRRRDVDLSGLTPTPITFLSETESLMAESVSKFAQEQISPKVRAMDEAETMDAAVVEQLFEQGLMSVEVPEEYGGAGMNFTAAIVAIEELARVDPSVSVLVDVHNTLVNTAILKYGDAQARRTWLPRLATGTVGSFCLSEPASGSDAFALQTKAEKTADGYRLNGSKMWITNAMESGIFIVFANLDPSQGYKGITAFIVEKDTPGFSIAKKEKKLGIRASSTCVLNFDDVVIPKSNLLGEEGQGYKYAISVLNEGRIGIAAQMTGLALGAWENAAQYVWNDRRQFGQLIGNFQGMQHQLAQAYTEIAAARALVYNAARKKEAGQDFVQDAAMAKLYASQVAGRVSSSAVEWMGGMGFVREGIAEKMFRDSKIGAIYEGTSNIQLQTIAKLLQKQYTR
;
A
#
# COMPACT_ATOMS: atom_id res chain seq x y z
N MET A 1 -18.95 10.60 32.74
CA MET A 1 -19.54 9.71 31.70
C MET A 1 -18.41 8.84 31.17
N ALA A 2 -18.64 7.55 30.94
CA ALA A 2 -17.64 6.72 30.29
C ALA A 2 -17.40 7.24 28.87
N GLN A 3 -16.13 7.43 28.51
CA GLN A 3 -15.68 7.87 27.19
C GLN A 3 -14.64 6.86 26.73
N PHE A 4 -14.86 6.27 25.56
CA PHE A 4 -13.97 5.29 24.97
C PHE A 4 -13.39 5.85 23.68
N GLN A 5 -12.08 5.77 23.53
CA GLN A 5 -11.40 5.87 22.24
C GLN A 5 -11.38 4.46 21.67
N ILE A 6 -12.00 4.26 20.50
CA ILE A 6 -12.13 2.92 19.88
C ILE A 6 -11.18 2.86 18.70
N LEU A 7 -10.38 1.81 18.62
CA LEU A 7 -9.55 1.49 17.46
C LEU A 7 -9.64 -0.02 17.22
N SER A 8 -9.67 -0.42 15.96
CA SER A 8 -9.70 -1.83 15.57
C SER A 8 -8.93 -2.04 14.26
N ASP A 9 -8.58 -3.28 13.95
CA ASP A 9 -7.98 -3.70 12.68
C ASP A 9 -6.80 -2.79 12.31
N LEU A 10 -5.83 -2.71 13.23
CA LEU A 10 -4.63 -1.89 13.06
C LEU A 10 -3.52 -2.62 12.29
N HIS A 11 -3.54 -3.95 12.29
CA HIS A 11 -2.58 -4.85 11.62
C HIS A 11 -1.11 -4.45 11.83
N LEU A 12 -0.73 -4.11 13.07
CA LEU A 12 0.62 -3.61 13.39
C LEU A 12 1.71 -4.68 13.25
N GLU A 13 1.34 -5.94 12.99
CA GLU A 13 2.25 -7.05 12.70
C GLU A 13 2.69 -7.12 11.23
N ASN A 14 2.01 -6.41 10.32
CA ASN A 14 2.32 -6.48 8.89
C ASN A 14 2.15 -5.10 8.19
N PRO A 15 3.24 -4.33 7.99
CA PRO A 15 4.58 -4.55 8.57
C PRO A 15 4.58 -4.32 10.08
N ARG A 16 5.62 -4.83 10.75
CA ARG A 16 5.86 -4.58 12.19
C ARG A 16 6.03 -3.09 12.43
N ALA A 17 5.04 -2.46 13.07
CA ALA A 17 4.97 -1.01 13.27
C ALA A 17 4.56 -0.63 14.70
N TYR A 18 4.82 -1.51 15.67
CA TYR A 18 4.43 -1.35 17.08
C TYR A 18 5.03 -0.11 17.75
N ASP A 19 6.23 0.30 17.35
CA ASP A 19 6.97 1.46 17.83
C ASP A 19 6.66 2.74 17.05
N LEU A 20 6.16 2.61 15.83
CA LEU A 20 5.79 3.72 14.94
C LEU A 20 4.36 4.20 15.15
N PHE A 21 3.44 3.30 15.52
CA PHE A 21 2.03 3.65 15.62
C PHE A 21 1.69 4.33 16.95
N GLU A 22 1.54 5.66 16.90
CA GLU A 22 1.26 6.46 18.07
C GLU A 22 -0.24 6.74 18.27
N ILE A 23 -0.81 6.23 19.36
CA ILE A 23 -2.17 6.59 19.77
C ILE A 23 -2.10 7.80 20.72
N THR A 24 -2.63 8.93 20.24
CA THR A 24 -2.81 10.13 21.07
C THR A 24 -4.07 9.98 21.93
N PRO A 25 -3.98 10.09 23.27
CA PRO A 25 -5.15 9.93 24.14
C PRO A 25 -6.18 11.06 23.95
N THR A 26 -7.37 10.68 23.53
CA THR A 26 -8.54 11.58 23.43
C THR A 26 -9.64 11.23 24.42
N ALA A 27 -9.54 10.08 25.08
CA ALA A 27 -10.43 9.59 26.12
C ALA A 27 -9.64 8.89 27.25
N PRO A 28 -10.22 8.74 28.46
CA PRO A 28 -9.56 8.00 29.55
C PRO A 28 -9.45 6.50 29.31
N TYR A 29 -10.32 5.92 28.46
CA TYR A 29 -10.36 4.48 28.18
C TYR A 29 -10.10 4.23 26.71
N LEU A 30 -9.16 3.33 26.41
CA LEU A 30 -8.88 2.85 25.06
C LEU A 30 -9.53 1.47 24.91
N ALA A 31 -10.21 1.22 23.80
CA ALA A 31 -10.64 -0.12 23.41
C ALA A 31 -10.00 -0.48 22.07
N LEU A 32 -9.18 -1.52 22.10
CA LEU A 32 -8.51 -2.14 20.96
C LEU A 32 -9.31 -3.39 20.58
N LEU A 33 -9.99 -3.36 19.44
CA LEU A 33 -11.02 -4.36 19.08
C LEU A 33 -10.56 -5.31 17.97
N GLY A 34 -9.66 -6.24 18.29
CA GLY A 34 -9.18 -7.29 17.38
C GLY A 34 -8.32 -6.81 16.21
N ASP A 35 -7.49 -7.73 15.71
CA ASP A 35 -6.53 -7.53 14.62
C ASP A 35 -5.61 -6.31 14.84
N ILE A 36 -5.09 -6.20 16.05
CA ILE A 36 -4.23 -5.09 16.47
C ILE A 36 -2.76 -5.43 16.21
N GLY A 37 -2.38 -6.68 16.47
CA GLY A 37 -1.00 -7.15 16.45
C GLY A 37 -0.93 -8.66 16.63
N ASN A 38 0.29 -9.21 16.66
CA ASN A 38 0.56 -10.63 16.90
C ASN A 38 1.15 -10.83 18.31
N VAL A 39 0.50 -11.67 19.13
CA VAL A 39 0.91 -11.95 20.52
C VAL A 39 2.26 -12.64 20.64
N LYS A 40 2.69 -13.36 19.61
CA LYS A 40 4.01 -14.01 19.57
C LYS A 40 5.15 -12.99 19.45
N ASP A 41 4.86 -11.79 18.95
CA ASP A 41 5.84 -10.71 18.83
C ASP A 41 5.95 -9.94 20.16
N ASP A 42 7.16 -9.89 20.73
CA ASP A 42 7.42 -9.14 21.95
C ASP A 42 7.16 -7.63 21.78
N GLY A 43 7.30 -7.11 20.56
CA GLY A 43 6.98 -5.71 20.22
C GLY A 43 5.51 -5.37 20.44
N TYR A 44 4.60 -6.34 20.27
CA TYR A 44 3.17 -6.13 20.51
C TYR A 44 2.87 -5.90 22.00
N LEU A 45 3.48 -6.68 22.89
CA LEU A 45 3.30 -6.50 24.34
C LEU A 45 3.90 -5.16 24.80
N GLN A 46 5.02 -4.73 24.21
CA GLN A 46 5.59 -3.41 24.45
C GLN A 46 4.67 -2.29 23.98
N PHE A 47 4.01 -2.46 22.83
CA PHE A 47 3.00 -1.52 22.35
C PHE A 47 1.80 -1.42 23.31
N LEU A 48 1.27 -2.55 23.79
CA LEU A 48 0.19 -2.56 24.78
C LEU A 48 0.62 -1.85 26.09
N GLU A 49 1.84 -2.10 26.55
CA GLU A 49 2.40 -1.41 27.72
C GLU A 49 2.52 0.11 27.50
N ALA A 50 2.97 0.54 26.32
CA ALA A 50 3.05 1.96 25.97
C ALA A 50 1.66 2.62 26.05
N GLN A 51 0.58 1.92 25.69
CA GLN A 51 -0.78 2.44 25.84
C GLN A 51 -1.18 2.53 27.31
N LEU A 52 -0.78 1.58 28.15
CA LEU A 52 -1.04 1.63 29.60
C LEU A 52 -0.33 2.80 30.29
N GLN A 53 0.72 3.37 29.71
CA GLN A 53 1.34 4.60 30.23
C GLN A 53 0.50 5.85 29.93
N ARG A 54 -0.43 5.78 28.98
CA ARG A 54 -1.15 6.92 28.40
C ARG A 54 -2.65 6.90 28.74
N PHE A 55 -3.22 5.72 28.93
CA PHE A 55 -4.64 5.51 29.20
C PHE A 55 -4.89 4.99 30.62
N LYS A 56 -6.08 5.28 31.19
CA LYS A 56 -6.45 4.75 32.51
C LYS A 56 -6.80 3.27 32.46
N ILE A 57 -7.47 2.85 31.39
CA ILE A 57 -7.83 1.46 31.12
C ILE A 57 -7.64 1.21 29.63
N VAL A 58 -6.96 0.12 29.29
CA VAL A 58 -6.84 -0.42 27.94
C VAL A 58 -7.61 -1.74 27.88
N PHE A 59 -8.70 -1.75 27.13
CA PHE A 59 -9.48 -2.94 26.83
C PHE A 59 -8.93 -3.57 25.55
N LEU A 60 -8.73 -4.89 25.55
CA LEU A 60 -8.33 -5.65 24.36
C LEU A 60 -9.35 -6.75 24.08
N VAL A 61 -9.93 -6.75 22.89
CA VAL A 61 -10.62 -7.92 22.31
C VAL A 61 -9.66 -8.59 21.34
N LEU A 62 -9.60 -9.92 21.36
CA LEU A 62 -8.76 -10.68 20.42
C LEU A 62 -9.45 -10.79 19.06
N GLY A 63 -8.69 -10.61 17.99
CA GLY A 63 -9.03 -10.94 16.62
C GLY A 63 -8.24 -12.13 16.09
N ASN A 64 -8.31 -12.32 14.77
CA ASN A 64 -7.71 -13.45 14.06
C ASN A 64 -6.19 -13.34 13.97
N HIS A 65 -5.64 -12.12 14.03
CA HIS A 65 -4.20 -11.86 13.90
C HIS A 65 -3.42 -11.99 15.23
N GLU A 66 -4.06 -11.76 16.38
CA GLU A 66 -3.45 -11.99 17.69
C GLU A 66 -2.85 -13.39 17.86
N PRO A 67 -3.51 -14.49 17.41
CA PRO A 67 -2.95 -15.83 17.48
C PRO A 67 -2.08 -16.26 16.27
N PHE A 68 -1.64 -15.36 15.39
CA PHE A 68 -0.76 -15.77 14.27
C PHE A 68 0.51 -16.50 14.75
N ASP A 69 0.78 -17.64 14.13
CA ASP A 69 1.84 -18.59 14.46
C ASP A 69 1.77 -19.17 15.88
N ALA A 70 0.58 -19.15 16.49
CA ALA A 70 0.24 -19.70 17.81
C ALA A 70 -1.17 -20.31 17.80
N SER A 71 -1.55 -21.01 18.87
CA SER A 71 -2.91 -21.52 19.06
C SER A 71 -3.70 -20.57 19.98
N TRP A 72 -5.03 -20.55 19.84
CA TRP A 72 -5.90 -19.75 20.71
C TRP A 72 -5.63 -19.93 22.22
N PRO A 73 -5.45 -21.16 22.76
CA PRO A 73 -5.07 -21.34 24.16
C PRO A 73 -3.75 -20.67 24.53
N ALA A 74 -2.71 -20.82 23.70
CA ALA A 74 -1.39 -20.23 23.95
C ALA A 74 -1.44 -18.69 23.93
N THR A 75 -2.19 -18.12 23.00
CA THR A 75 -2.43 -16.67 22.88
C THR A 75 -3.12 -16.13 24.13
N ARG A 76 -4.18 -16.80 24.59
CA ARG A 76 -4.91 -16.44 25.82
C ARG A 76 -4.02 -16.52 27.05
N GLU A 77 -3.27 -17.60 27.20
CA GLU A 77 -2.35 -17.79 28.33
C GLU A 77 -1.31 -16.68 28.39
N ARG A 78 -0.68 -16.34 27.26
CA ARG A 78 0.34 -15.28 27.18
C ARG A 78 -0.21 -13.91 27.54
N LEU A 79 -1.42 -13.56 27.08
CA LEU A 79 -2.05 -12.29 27.45
C LEU A 79 -2.57 -12.27 28.89
N GLN A 80 -2.96 -13.41 29.46
CA GLN A 80 -3.28 -13.53 30.89
C GLN A 80 -2.04 -13.29 31.74
N GLN A 81 -0.90 -13.90 31.39
CA GLN A 81 0.38 -13.66 32.06
C GLN A 81 0.79 -12.18 31.99
N PHE A 82 0.63 -11.54 30.83
CA PHE A 82 0.85 -10.11 30.68
C PHE A 82 -0.07 -9.28 31.59
N SER A 83 -1.37 -9.62 31.66
CA SER A 83 -2.33 -8.96 32.55
C SER A 83 -1.91 -9.05 34.02
N GLU A 84 -1.53 -10.25 34.47
CA GLU A 84 -1.06 -10.48 35.84
C GLU A 84 0.23 -9.70 36.16
N GLU A 85 1.16 -9.63 35.19
CA GLU A 85 2.38 -8.85 35.34
C GLU A 85 2.08 -7.35 35.54
N ILE A 86 1.21 -6.78 34.70
CA ILE A 86 0.79 -5.39 34.79
C ILE A 86 0.13 -5.10 36.15
N ASP A 87 -0.78 -5.97 36.61
CA ASP A 87 -1.43 -5.78 37.91
C ASP A 87 -0.45 -5.87 39.08
N ASN A 88 0.49 -6.82 39.05
CA ASN A 88 1.56 -6.91 40.05
C ASN A 88 2.45 -5.66 40.06
N ARG A 89 2.71 -5.04 38.90
CA ARG A 89 3.47 -3.78 38.80
C ARG A 89 2.66 -2.59 39.34
N ARG A 90 1.37 -2.51 39.03
CA ARG A 90 0.45 -1.48 39.56
C ARG A 90 0.33 -1.53 41.08
N GLN A 91 0.19 -2.72 41.66
CA GLN A 91 0.12 -2.92 43.12
C GLN A 91 1.44 -2.51 43.81
N ARG A 92 2.59 -2.90 43.24
CA ARG A 92 3.91 -2.49 43.76
C ARG A 92 4.09 -0.98 43.71
N ALA A 93 3.72 -0.33 42.61
CA ALA A 93 3.80 1.11 42.46
C ALA A 93 2.86 1.86 43.43
N ALA A 94 1.70 1.29 43.76
CA ALA A 94 0.79 1.84 44.77
C ALA A 94 1.36 1.77 46.20
N ALA A 95 2.25 0.81 46.48
CA ALA A 95 2.89 0.62 47.79
C ALA A 95 4.12 1.53 48.01
N THR A 96 4.70 2.10 46.96
CA THR A 96 5.88 2.99 47.02
C THR A 96 5.50 4.46 46.83
N THR A 97 5.96 5.36 47.70
CA THR A 97 5.72 6.82 47.64
C THR A 97 6.52 7.56 46.55
N THR A 98 7.09 6.85 45.58
CA THR A 98 7.92 7.43 44.51
C THR A 98 7.09 7.98 43.35
N SER A 99 7.59 9.04 42.71
CA SER A 99 6.93 9.79 41.63
C SER A 99 6.93 9.10 40.25
N SER A 100 7.00 7.76 40.21
CA SER A 100 6.97 7.02 38.94
C SER A 100 5.59 7.14 38.27
N PRO A 101 5.51 7.22 36.93
CA PRO A 101 4.24 7.28 36.22
C PRO A 101 3.40 6.04 36.53
N ARG A 102 2.14 6.23 36.93
CA ARG A 102 1.21 5.12 37.22
C ARG A 102 0.73 4.50 35.91
N LEU A 103 0.96 3.19 35.75
CA LEU A 103 0.37 2.39 34.69
C LEU A 103 -1.16 2.30 34.86
N GLY A 104 -1.87 2.39 33.73
CA GLY A 104 -3.29 2.08 33.60
C GLY A 104 -3.58 0.60 33.78
N GLU A 105 -4.87 0.26 33.80
CA GLU A 105 -5.38 -1.11 33.88
C GLU A 105 -5.42 -1.78 32.52
N PHE A 106 -4.93 -3.01 32.43
CA PHE A 106 -5.13 -3.84 31.25
C PHE A 106 -6.33 -4.76 31.50
N VAL A 107 -7.27 -4.81 30.55
CA VAL A 107 -8.46 -5.66 30.64
C VAL A 107 -8.58 -6.47 29.35
N LEU A 108 -8.21 -7.75 29.43
CA LEU A 108 -8.49 -8.72 28.38
C LEU A 108 -9.99 -9.06 28.35
N LEU A 109 -10.63 -8.87 27.21
CA LEU A 109 -12.05 -9.12 26.99
C LEU A 109 -12.26 -10.47 26.27
N ASP A 110 -12.11 -11.56 27.02
CA ASP A 110 -12.32 -12.95 26.56
C ASP A 110 -13.44 -13.61 27.38
N ARG A 111 -14.69 -13.29 27.04
CA ARG A 111 -15.89 -13.58 27.86
C ARG A 111 -15.81 -12.91 29.24
N THR A 112 -15.42 -11.64 29.22
CA THR A 112 -15.17 -10.83 30.43
C THR A 112 -16.35 -9.91 30.72
N ARG A 113 -16.83 -9.92 31.97
CA ARG A 113 -17.77 -8.93 32.50
C ARG A 113 -17.02 -7.91 33.37
N TYR A 114 -16.82 -6.71 32.87
CA TYR A 114 -16.08 -5.66 33.56
C TYR A 114 -17.01 -4.54 34.04
N ARG A 115 -17.05 -4.30 35.36
CA ARG A 115 -17.87 -3.24 35.96
C ARG A 115 -17.10 -1.91 35.97
N LEU A 116 -17.25 -1.14 34.89
CA LEU A 116 -16.57 0.15 34.72
C LEU A 116 -17.04 1.21 35.72
N THR A 117 -18.36 1.28 35.97
CA THR A 117 -18.94 2.15 37.01
C THR A 117 -20.11 1.42 37.66
N PRO A 118 -20.69 1.95 38.77
CA PRO A 118 -21.85 1.32 39.38
C PRO A 118 -23.09 1.22 38.46
N GLN A 119 -23.13 1.93 37.33
CA GLN A 119 -24.25 1.91 36.38
C GLN A 119 -23.82 1.56 34.94
N VAL A 120 -22.56 1.17 34.72
CA VAL A 120 -22.03 0.82 33.39
C VAL A 120 -21.18 -0.44 33.50
N THR A 121 -21.53 -1.44 32.71
CA THR A 121 -20.75 -2.67 32.52
C THR A 121 -20.30 -2.78 31.08
N VAL A 122 -19.03 -3.15 30.89
CA VAL A 122 -18.46 -3.57 29.61
C VAL A 122 -18.51 -5.10 29.58
N LEU A 123 -19.11 -5.66 28.54
CA LEU A 123 -18.99 -7.07 28.19
C LEU A 123 -18.11 -7.17 26.95
N GLY A 124 -17.23 -8.16 26.89
CA GLY A 124 -16.52 -8.42 25.65
C GLY A 124 -15.98 -9.84 25.53
N CYS A 125 -15.91 -10.27 24.29
CA CYS A 125 -15.39 -11.55 23.82
C CYS A 125 -14.95 -11.37 22.37
N THR A 126 -14.15 -12.29 21.82
CA THR A 126 -13.86 -12.31 20.38
C THR A 126 -15.16 -12.32 19.58
N PHE A 127 -16.15 -13.10 20.03
CA PHE A 127 -17.40 -13.31 19.31
C PHE A 127 -17.11 -13.76 17.87
N HIS A 128 -16.70 -15.01 17.75
CA HIS A 128 -16.50 -15.70 16.48
C HIS A 128 -17.76 -15.55 15.62
N SER A 129 -17.60 -15.45 14.31
CA SER A 129 -18.72 -15.32 13.40
C SER A 129 -19.41 -16.66 13.17
N ARG A 130 -20.66 -16.63 12.72
CA ARG A 130 -21.41 -17.86 12.43
C ARG A 130 -21.14 -18.34 11.02
N VAL A 131 -20.05 -19.10 10.85
CA VAL A 131 -19.79 -19.84 9.60
C VAL A 131 -20.89 -20.90 9.40
N SER A 132 -21.65 -20.79 8.30
CA SER A 132 -22.71 -21.75 7.99
C SER A 132 -22.15 -23.06 7.41
N GLU A 133 -22.86 -24.17 7.58
CA GLU A 133 -22.48 -25.48 7.01
C GLU A 133 -22.33 -25.41 5.48
N THR A 134 -23.18 -24.62 4.84
CA THR A 134 -23.15 -24.41 3.38
C THR A 134 -21.96 -23.58 2.89
N GLN A 135 -21.30 -22.84 3.79
CA GLN A 135 -20.17 -21.96 3.46
C GLN A 135 -18.84 -22.48 4.02
N GLU A 136 -18.84 -23.62 4.72
CA GLU A 136 -17.66 -24.19 5.36
C GLU A 136 -16.48 -24.36 4.39
N GLU A 137 -16.69 -25.05 3.26
CA GLU A 137 -15.65 -25.28 2.25
C GLU A 137 -15.14 -23.97 1.63
N THR A 138 -16.05 -23.01 1.39
CA THR A 138 -15.66 -21.72 0.81
C THR A 138 -14.85 -20.89 1.80
N VAL A 139 -15.27 -20.85 3.06
CA VAL A 139 -14.58 -20.12 4.14
C VAL A 139 -13.21 -20.76 4.43
N SER A 140 -13.12 -22.09 4.47
CA SER A 140 -11.86 -22.78 4.75
C SER A 140 -10.80 -22.63 3.66
N HIS A 141 -11.22 -22.39 2.40
CA HIS A 141 -10.30 -22.27 1.27
C HIS A 141 -10.06 -20.83 0.81
N ALA A 142 -10.97 -19.90 1.07
CA ALA A 142 -10.90 -18.55 0.53
C ALA A 142 -10.44 -17.48 1.53
N LEU A 143 -10.44 -17.77 2.85
CA LEU A 143 -10.09 -16.79 3.88
C LEU A 143 -8.71 -17.03 4.46
N ASN A 144 -7.78 -16.15 4.10
CA ASN A 144 -6.40 -16.21 4.57
C ASN A 144 -6.23 -15.87 6.05
N ASP A 145 -7.18 -15.15 6.65
CA ASP A 145 -7.10 -14.63 8.03
C ASP A 145 -7.03 -15.74 9.10
N PHE A 146 -7.38 -16.98 8.76
CA PHE A 146 -7.28 -18.11 9.69
C PHE A 146 -6.04 -18.99 9.45
N HIS A 147 -5.32 -18.81 8.33
CA HIS A 147 -4.27 -19.73 7.88
C HIS A 147 -3.09 -19.86 8.85
N TYR A 148 -2.76 -18.77 9.56
CA TYR A 148 -1.63 -18.74 10.48
C TYR A 148 -2.02 -19.08 11.91
N ILE A 149 -3.28 -19.40 12.18
CA ILE A 149 -3.74 -19.82 13.50
C ILE A 149 -3.52 -21.33 13.63
N GLN A 150 -2.67 -21.75 14.58
CA GLN A 150 -2.37 -23.16 14.78
C GLN A 150 -3.61 -23.92 15.24
N ASP A 151 -3.81 -25.10 14.65
CA ASP A 151 -4.89 -26.05 14.96
C ASP A 151 -6.31 -25.50 14.78
N TRP A 152 -6.46 -24.39 14.04
CA TRP A 152 -7.76 -23.80 13.77
C TRP A 152 -8.60 -24.71 12.87
N THR A 153 -9.88 -24.90 13.26
CA THR A 153 -10.87 -25.59 12.43
C THR A 153 -12.20 -24.85 12.44
N VAL A 154 -12.99 -25.02 11.37
CA VAL A 154 -14.35 -24.44 11.29
C VAL A 154 -15.23 -24.97 12.42
N GLU A 155 -15.08 -26.24 12.80
CA GLU A 155 -15.79 -26.84 13.94
C GLU A 155 -15.50 -26.10 15.25
N GLN A 156 -14.22 -25.84 15.55
CA GLN A 156 -13.82 -25.09 16.74
C GLN A 156 -14.33 -23.64 16.69
N HIS A 157 -14.28 -23.00 15.53
CA HIS A 157 -14.80 -21.64 15.32
C HIS A 157 -16.31 -21.57 15.63
N ARG A 158 -17.10 -22.52 15.11
CA ARG A 158 -18.54 -22.61 15.37
C ARG A 158 -18.86 -22.92 16.84
N ALA A 159 -18.09 -23.80 17.47
CA ALA A 159 -18.25 -24.10 18.89
C ALA A 159 -17.95 -22.86 19.76
N ALA A 160 -16.93 -22.09 19.41
CA ALA A 160 -16.60 -20.83 20.07
C ALA A 160 -17.73 -19.79 19.90
N HIS A 161 -18.27 -19.65 18.69
CA HIS A 161 -19.42 -18.79 18.41
C HIS A 161 -20.61 -19.08 19.33
N GLU A 162 -21.04 -20.34 19.43
CA GLU A 162 -22.19 -20.71 20.27
C GLU A 162 -21.93 -20.46 21.76
N ALA A 163 -20.72 -20.76 22.23
CA ALA A 163 -20.34 -20.51 23.63
C ALA A 163 -20.34 -19.02 23.97
N GLU A 164 -19.86 -18.17 23.06
CA GLU A 164 -19.83 -16.71 23.24
C GLU A 164 -21.22 -16.09 23.14
N ARG A 165 -22.06 -16.56 22.20
CA ARG A 165 -23.47 -16.16 22.07
C ARG A 165 -24.25 -16.47 23.34
N ALA A 166 -24.14 -17.71 23.86
CA ALA A 166 -24.79 -18.12 25.09
C ALA A 166 -24.33 -17.28 26.28
N TRP A 167 -23.01 -17.09 26.42
CA TRP A 167 -22.44 -16.27 27.49
C TRP A 167 -22.93 -14.82 27.45
N LEU A 168 -22.94 -14.17 26.27
CA LEU A 168 -23.44 -12.80 26.12
C LEU A 168 -24.91 -12.70 26.52
N ASN A 169 -25.74 -13.65 26.09
CA ASN A 169 -27.16 -13.68 26.42
C ASN A 169 -27.40 -13.83 27.93
N ASP A 170 -26.66 -14.71 28.59
CA ASP A 170 -26.75 -14.93 30.03
C ASP A 170 -26.32 -13.68 30.79
N GLN A 171 -25.18 -13.07 30.44
CA GLN A 171 -24.70 -11.87 31.12
C GLN A 171 -25.65 -10.68 30.95
N VAL A 172 -26.16 -10.45 29.74
CA VAL A 172 -27.11 -9.37 29.49
C VAL A 172 -28.42 -9.62 30.24
N THR A 173 -28.91 -10.85 30.26
CA THR A 173 -30.14 -11.23 30.98
C THR A 173 -29.99 -11.05 32.48
N ASP A 174 -28.86 -11.49 33.05
CA ASP A 174 -28.56 -11.35 34.47
C ASP A 174 -28.46 -9.88 34.89
N ILE A 175 -27.71 -9.06 34.14
CA ILE A 175 -27.60 -7.62 34.43
C ILE A 175 -28.95 -6.92 34.31
N ALA A 176 -29.73 -7.24 33.27
CA ALA A 176 -31.04 -6.64 33.05
C ALA A 176 -32.06 -7.02 34.13
N ARG A 177 -31.93 -8.22 34.72
CA ARG A 177 -32.73 -8.68 35.86
C ARG A 177 -32.39 -7.91 37.13
N ASP A 178 -31.10 -7.67 37.37
CA ASP A 178 -30.62 -7.05 38.61
C ASP A 178 -30.87 -5.53 38.65
N ASP A 179 -30.68 -4.82 37.54
CA ASP A 179 -30.93 -3.38 37.43
C ASP A 179 -31.44 -2.98 36.02
N PRO A 180 -32.75 -2.66 35.89
CA PRO A 180 -33.35 -2.24 34.62
C PRO A 180 -32.76 -0.95 34.02
N HIS A 181 -32.09 -0.11 34.83
CA HIS A 181 -31.46 1.13 34.40
C HIS A 181 -29.95 0.99 34.13
N HIS A 182 -29.39 -0.19 34.35
CA HIS A 182 -27.99 -0.46 34.08
C HIS A 182 -27.69 -0.37 32.58
N ARG A 183 -26.52 0.16 32.25
CA ARG A 183 -26.08 0.30 30.85
C ARG A 183 -24.98 -0.70 30.54
N ILE A 184 -25.13 -1.38 29.42
CA ILE A 184 -24.19 -2.37 28.91
C ILE A 184 -23.56 -1.81 27.64
N VAL A 185 -22.24 -1.89 27.58
CA VAL A 185 -21.41 -1.69 26.39
C VAL A 185 -20.86 -3.04 25.99
N ILE A 186 -20.98 -3.41 24.72
CA ILE A 186 -20.45 -4.66 24.20
C ILE A 186 -19.31 -4.35 23.23
N PHE A 187 -18.19 -5.05 23.40
CA PHE A 187 -17.04 -5.03 22.51
C PHE A 187 -16.81 -6.43 21.94
N SER A 188 -16.73 -6.55 20.61
CA SER A 188 -16.47 -7.81 19.91
C SER A 188 -15.42 -7.64 18.81
N HIS A 189 -14.95 -8.75 18.26
CA HIS A 189 -14.17 -8.74 17.02
C HIS A 189 -15.13 -8.69 15.83
N HIS A 190 -15.98 -9.70 15.62
CA HIS A 190 -16.88 -9.72 14.47
C HIS A 190 -18.14 -8.87 14.64
N SER A 191 -18.76 -8.51 13.52
CA SER A 191 -19.98 -7.71 13.49
C SER A 191 -21.18 -8.45 14.10
N PRO A 192 -21.98 -7.79 14.96
CA PRO A 192 -23.19 -8.36 15.56
C PRO A 192 -24.43 -8.23 14.67
N THR A 193 -24.28 -7.74 13.43
CA THR A 193 -25.40 -7.54 12.51
C THR A 193 -24.96 -7.64 11.06
N VAL A 194 -25.87 -8.07 10.21
CA VAL A 194 -25.73 -8.10 8.73
C VAL A 194 -26.45 -6.91 8.08
N ALA A 195 -26.85 -5.89 8.84
CA ALA A 195 -27.47 -4.70 8.29
C ALA A 195 -26.54 -4.01 7.28
N ALA A 196 -27.09 -3.52 6.17
CA ALA A 196 -26.31 -2.86 5.12
C ALA A 196 -25.48 -1.65 5.60
N ALA A 197 -25.85 -1.04 6.73
CA ALA A 197 -25.08 0.05 7.34
C ALA A 197 -23.80 -0.42 8.08
N ALA A 198 -23.66 -1.72 8.34
CA ALA A 198 -22.53 -2.35 9.02
C ALA A 198 -21.67 -3.22 8.09
N VAL A 199 -22.07 -3.36 6.82
CA VAL A 199 -21.41 -4.20 5.82
C VAL A 199 -20.90 -3.29 4.70
N ASP A 200 -19.67 -3.53 4.23
CA ASP A 200 -19.16 -2.83 3.06
C ASP A 200 -20.05 -3.15 1.85
N PRO A 201 -20.59 -2.14 1.13
CA PRO A 201 -21.40 -2.37 -0.06
C PRO A 201 -20.73 -3.24 -1.12
N ARG A 202 -19.38 -3.25 -1.20
CA ARG A 202 -18.61 -4.10 -2.12
C ARG A 202 -18.74 -5.59 -1.80
N TYR A 203 -18.98 -5.93 -0.54
CA TYR A 203 -19.02 -7.30 -0.05
C TYR A 203 -20.42 -7.74 0.40
N ALA A 204 -21.46 -6.94 0.14
CA ALA A 204 -22.83 -7.24 0.55
C ALA A 204 -23.33 -8.60 0.06
N ASP A 205 -22.94 -9.01 -1.16
CA ASP A 205 -23.30 -10.28 -1.78
C ASP A 205 -22.16 -11.33 -1.73
N SER A 206 -21.12 -11.09 -0.93
CA SER A 206 -19.95 -11.96 -0.88
C SER A 206 -20.30 -13.35 -0.31
N PRO A 207 -19.82 -14.45 -0.94
CA PRO A 207 -20.09 -15.80 -0.46
C PRO A 207 -19.43 -16.11 0.90
N ILE A 208 -18.56 -15.23 1.40
CA ILE A 208 -17.84 -15.35 2.67
C ILE A 208 -18.33 -14.36 3.75
N THR A 209 -19.39 -13.58 3.52
CA THR A 209 -19.90 -12.58 4.48
C THR A 209 -20.19 -13.16 5.87
N SER A 210 -20.59 -14.43 5.94
CA SER A 210 -20.83 -15.15 7.20
C SER A 210 -19.58 -15.29 8.08
N ALA A 211 -18.38 -15.14 7.52
CA ALA A 211 -17.14 -15.15 8.27
C ALA A 211 -16.86 -13.84 9.01
N PHE A 212 -17.58 -12.76 8.69
CA PHE A 212 -17.34 -11.42 9.24
C PHE A 212 -18.47 -10.89 10.13
N ALA A 213 -19.68 -11.43 9.96
CA ALA A 213 -20.87 -10.94 10.64
C ALA A 213 -21.82 -12.07 11.05
N THR A 214 -22.50 -11.89 12.18
CA THR A 214 -23.64 -12.71 12.58
C THR A 214 -24.86 -11.84 12.80
N ASP A 215 -26.03 -12.25 12.30
CA ASP A 215 -27.29 -11.60 12.65
C ASP A 215 -27.77 -12.05 14.03
N LEU A 216 -27.73 -11.15 15.01
CA LEU A 216 -28.16 -11.41 16.38
C LEU A 216 -29.61 -10.98 16.67
N ILE A 217 -30.39 -10.60 15.66
CA ILE A 217 -31.81 -10.26 15.85
C ILE A 217 -32.55 -11.42 16.54
N GLY A 218 -33.32 -11.10 17.59
CA GLY A 218 -34.03 -12.08 18.42
C GLY A 218 -33.25 -12.62 19.62
N GLU A 219 -31.94 -12.38 19.70
CA GLU A 219 -31.12 -12.80 20.84
C GLU A 219 -31.24 -11.84 22.03
N PRO A 220 -31.27 -12.31 23.30
CA PRO A 220 -31.32 -11.43 24.47
C PRO A 220 -30.23 -10.34 24.49
N CYS A 221 -29.01 -10.65 24.06
CA CYS A 221 -27.92 -9.67 23.98
C CYS A 221 -28.17 -8.55 22.95
N TRP A 222 -29.07 -8.79 21.99
CA TRP A 222 -29.50 -7.80 21.01
C TRP A 222 -30.80 -7.10 21.43
N GLU A 223 -31.79 -7.83 21.94
CA GLU A 223 -33.13 -7.27 22.19
C GLU A 223 -33.22 -6.40 23.47
N ARG A 224 -32.28 -6.57 24.41
CA ARG A 224 -32.38 -5.90 25.71
C ARG A 224 -31.97 -4.41 25.63
N PRO A 225 -32.82 -3.47 26.07
CA PRO A 225 -32.56 -2.03 25.97
C PRO A 225 -31.44 -1.52 26.90
N GLN A 226 -30.95 -2.37 27.80
CA GLN A 226 -29.79 -2.10 28.65
C GLN A 226 -28.51 -2.05 27.80
N VAL A 227 -28.43 -2.82 26.70
CA VAL A 227 -27.33 -2.71 25.74
C VAL A 227 -27.51 -1.40 24.99
N ARG A 228 -26.54 -0.48 25.14
CA ARG A 228 -26.62 0.87 24.55
C ARG A 228 -25.65 1.09 23.42
N LEU A 229 -24.52 0.39 23.45
CA LEU A 229 -23.43 0.51 22.51
C LEU A 229 -22.89 -0.88 22.21
N TRP A 230 -22.70 -1.17 20.93
CA TRP A 230 -21.91 -2.29 20.45
C TRP A 230 -20.82 -1.76 19.53
N ALA A 231 -19.55 -2.00 19.87
CA ALA A 231 -18.45 -1.71 18.97
C ALA A 231 -17.70 -2.99 18.58
N PHE A 232 -17.23 -3.05 17.34
CA PHE A 232 -16.59 -4.24 16.78
C PHE A 232 -15.45 -3.90 15.81
N GLY A 233 -14.65 -4.91 15.48
CA GLY A 233 -13.47 -4.83 14.61
C GLY A 233 -13.70 -5.37 13.19
N HIS A 234 -13.81 -6.67 13.00
CA HIS A 234 -13.54 -7.37 11.74
C HIS A 234 -14.65 -7.29 10.67
N THR A 235 -14.69 -6.21 9.87
CA THR A 235 -15.49 -6.12 8.62
C THR A 235 -14.86 -5.31 7.49
N HIS A 236 -13.65 -4.78 7.71
CA HIS A 236 -12.94 -3.82 6.84
C HIS A 236 -13.78 -2.57 6.45
N TYR A 237 -14.78 -2.22 7.28
CA TYR A 237 -15.75 -1.18 7.05
C TYR A 237 -16.07 -0.33 8.29
N ASN A 238 -15.81 0.97 8.20
CA ASN A 238 -16.17 1.94 9.24
C ASN A 238 -17.65 2.28 9.25
N CYS A 239 -18.31 2.08 10.40
CA CYS A 239 -19.71 2.45 10.61
C CYS A 239 -19.93 3.17 11.95
N ASP A 240 -20.99 3.99 11.99
CA ASP A 240 -21.49 4.62 13.21
C ASP A 240 -22.95 4.99 13.00
N PHE A 241 -23.85 4.13 13.50
CA PHE A 241 -25.30 4.33 13.33
C PHE A 241 -26.06 3.88 14.56
N THR A 242 -27.33 4.26 14.64
CA THR A 242 -28.25 3.72 15.64
C THR A 242 -29.18 2.74 14.93
N ASP A 243 -29.25 1.52 15.43
CA ASP A 243 -30.18 0.52 14.90
C ASP A 243 -31.62 0.93 15.24
N ASP A 244 -32.47 1.09 14.22
CA ASP A 244 -33.83 1.62 14.38
C ASP A 244 -34.74 0.70 15.21
N ARG A 245 -34.47 -0.62 15.20
CA ARG A 245 -35.30 -1.62 15.89
C ARG A 245 -35.02 -1.65 17.39
N SER A 246 -33.74 -1.63 17.75
CA SER A 246 -33.28 -1.79 19.14
C SER A 246 -32.88 -0.48 19.83
N GLY A 247 -32.66 0.59 19.08
CA GLY A 247 -32.16 1.88 19.57
C GLY A 247 -30.70 1.86 20.04
N LYS A 248 -29.95 0.80 19.71
CA LYS A 248 -28.54 0.62 20.07
C LYS A 248 -27.62 1.36 19.11
N ARG A 249 -26.56 1.99 19.61
CA ARG A 249 -25.50 2.54 18.75
C ARG A 249 -24.55 1.42 18.33
N ILE A 250 -24.27 1.30 17.05
CA ILE A 250 -23.40 0.30 16.44
C ILE A 250 -22.22 1.03 15.81
N VAL A 251 -21.00 0.64 16.16
CA VAL A 251 -19.78 1.37 15.78
C VAL A 251 -18.66 0.42 15.35
N ALA A 252 -18.00 0.75 14.24
CA ALA A 252 -16.67 0.26 13.90
C ALA A 252 -15.74 1.46 13.64
N ASN A 253 -14.46 1.32 14.00
CA ASN A 253 -13.43 2.34 13.79
C ASN A 253 -12.08 1.71 13.41
N GLN A 254 -12.07 1.16 12.21
CA GLN A 254 -11.05 0.31 11.65
C GLN A 254 -10.05 1.12 10.85
N ARG A 255 -8.76 0.88 11.07
CA ARG A 255 -7.71 1.48 10.25
C ARG A 255 -7.63 0.81 8.88
N GLY A 256 -7.84 -0.51 8.79
CA GLY A 256 -7.66 -1.27 7.55
C GLY A 256 -6.20 -1.62 7.28
N TYR A 257 -5.94 -2.27 6.16
CA TYR A 257 -4.63 -2.87 5.86
C TYR A 257 -3.52 -1.87 5.50
N TYR A 258 -2.31 -2.17 5.96
CA TYR A 258 -1.03 -1.56 5.58
C TYR A 258 -1.02 -0.02 5.53
N PHE A 259 -1.01 0.52 4.31
CA PHE A 259 -0.66 1.90 3.97
C PHE A 259 -1.86 2.76 3.58
N ALA A 260 -3.06 2.17 3.45
CA ALA A 260 -4.28 2.89 3.13
C ALA A 260 -5.22 2.88 4.33
N GLN A 261 -5.47 4.06 4.92
CA GLN A 261 -6.48 4.18 5.97
C GLN A 261 -7.88 3.97 5.38
N SER A 262 -8.67 3.11 6.01
CA SER A 262 -10.06 2.89 5.66
C SER A 262 -10.85 4.20 5.71
N ILE A 263 -11.75 4.36 4.75
CA ILE A 263 -12.60 5.55 4.61
C ILE A 263 -13.37 5.77 5.92
N LYS A 264 -13.33 6.99 6.48
CA LYS A 264 -13.93 7.41 7.77
C LYS A 264 -13.27 6.84 9.04
N PHE A 265 -12.08 6.24 8.94
CA PHE A 265 -11.27 6.00 10.12
C PHE A 265 -10.96 7.32 10.82
N ASP A 266 -11.13 7.35 12.14
CA ASP A 266 -10.78 8.52 12.96
C ASP A 266 -9.98 8.05 14.18
N PRO A 267 -8.64 8.26 14.21
CA PRO A 267 -7.82 7.83 15.34
C PRO A 267 -8.18 8.54 16.64
N CYS A 268 -8.92 9.65 16.57
CA CYS A 268 -9.41 10.45 17.68
C CYS A 268 -10.89 10.16 18.00
N LYS A 269 -11.50 9.10 17.45
CA LYS A 269 -12.93 8.81 17.64
C LYS A 269 -13.25 8.50 19.10
N VAL A 270 -13.88 9.48 19.76
CA VAL A 270 -14.38 9.33 21.13
C VAL A 270 -15.86 9.05 21.14
N LEU A 271 -16.24 7.88 21.66
CA LEU A 271 -17.63 7.57 21.95
C LEU A 271 -18.04 8.24 23.26
N SER A 272 -18.74 9.37 23.13
CA SER A 272 -19.41 10.05 24.24
C SER A 272 -20.90 10.27 23.94
N ARG A 273 -21.73 10.14 24.99
CA ARG A 273 -23.20 10.31 25.03
C ARG A 273 -24.04 9.22 24.35
N VAL A 274 -24.88 8.57 25.17
CA VAL A 274 -26.16 7.96 24.77
C VAL A 274 -27.19 9.11 24.71
N LEU A 275 -27.64 9.45 23.50
CA LEU A 275 -28.79 10.30 23.06
C LEU A 275 -29.18 11.58 23.84
N ARG A 276 -29.27 12.74 23.13
CA ARG A 276 -30.44 13.69 23.11
C ARG A 276 -30.23 14.92 22.19
N PRO A 277 -31.31 15.68 21.83
CA PRO A 277 -31.53 16.33 20.53
C PRO A 277 -31.06 17.80 20.39
N LEU A 278 -31.21 18.31 19.15
CA LEU A 278 -30.91 19.65 18.61
C LEU A 278 -31.26 20.86 19.51
N SER A 279 -30.30 21.80 19.69
CA SER A 279 -30.52 23.26 19.55
C SER A 279 -29.25 24.12 19.71
N ARG A 280 -28.97 24.92 18.67
CA ARG A 280 -28.49 26.32 18.55
C ARG A 280 -27.43 26.98 19.48
N THR A 281 -26.42 27.55 18.78
CA THR A 281 -25.78 28.89 18.85
C THR A 281 -24.95 29.32 20.07
N ALA A 282 -23.69 29.71 19.86
CA ALA A 282 -23.24 31.13 19.78
C ALA A 282 -21.72 31.26 19.55
N ALA A 283 -21.32 32.40 18.99
CA ALA A 283 -20.00 32.75 18.45
C ALA A 283 -19.08 33.52 19.43
N SER A 284 -17.78 33.58 19.09
CA SER A 284 -16.75 34.62 19.34
C SER A 284 -15.38 33.97 19.57
N ALA A 285 -14.22 34.54 19.25
CA ALA A 285 -13.79 35.65 18.42
C ALA A 285 -12.26 35.47 18.23
N ARG A 286 -11.71 36.00 17.13
CA ARG A 286 -10.28 36.06 16.79
C ARG A 286 -9.45 36.76 17.86
N LEU A 287 -8.14 36.47 17.91
CA LEU A 287 -7.09 37.47 18.06
C LEU A 287 -5.73 36.94 17.52
N ILE A 288 -5.06 37.83 16.78
CA ILE A 288 -3.77 37.70 16.09
C ILE A 288 -2.67 38.14 17.06
N ALA A 289 -1.49 37.50 17.03
CA ALA A 289 -0.29 37.98 17.71
C ALA A 289 0.91 38.07 16.76
N THR A 290 1.60 39.20 16.87
CA THR A 290 2.63 39.78 16.00
C THR A 290 4.06 39.49 16.48
N ARG A 291 5.00 39.43 15.53
CA ARG A 291 6.47 39.34 15.70
C ARG A 291 7.09 40.57 16.41
N PRO A 292 8.24 40.41 17.08
CA PRO A 292 9.15 41.52 17.41
C PRO A 292 10.46 41.54 16.57
N PRO A 293 11.24 42.64 16.62
CA PRO A 293 12.10 43.11 15.51
C PRO A 293 13.61 42.91 15.68
N LEU A 294 14.31 43.15 14.56
CA LEU A 294 15.77 43.17 14.35
C LEU A 294 16.52 44.23 15.18
N GLN A 295 17.71 43.88 15.65
CA GLN A 295 18.72 44.84 16.13
C GLN A 295 20.01 44.74 15.32
N THR A 296 20.43 45.91 14.83
CA THR A 296 21.70 46.24 14.18
C THR A 296 22.84 46.34 15.20
N ARG A 297 24.04 45.83 14.87
CA ARG A 297 25.27 46.19 15.59
C ARG A 297 26.46 46.42 14.66
N VAL A 298 27.24 47.41 15.05
CA VAL A 298 28.30 48.14 14.34
C VAL A 298 29.65 47.41 14.42
N LEU A 299 30.44 47.54 13.34
CA LEU A 299 31.80 47.04 13.14
C LEU A 299 32.85 47.75 14.01
N PRO A 300 33.98 47.07 14.28
CA PRO A 300 35.28 47.74 14.28
C PRO A 300 36.26 47.11 13.27
N SER A 301 37.00 47.99 12.60
CA SER A 301 38.12 47.65 11.72
C SER A 301 39.35 47.20 12.50
N SER A 302 40.03 46.19 11.98
CA SER A 302 41.48 46.04 12.16
C SER A 302 42.11 45.50 10.88
N THR A 303 43.05 46.27 10.36
CA THR A 303 43.98 45.99 9.27
C THR A 303 44.77 44.72 9.50
N GLN A 304 44.88 43.84 8.49
CA GLN A 304 46.11 43.10 8.20
C GLN A 304 46.11 42.37 6.84
N ALA A 305 47.20 42.59 6.12
CA ALA A 305 47.89 41.79 5.09
C ALA A 305 47.08 41.13 3.97
N PHE A 306 47.37 41.57 2.73
CA PHE A 306 46.98 40.91 1.49
C PHE A 306 47.58 39.49 1.38
N SER A 307 46.80 38.49 1.78
CA SER A 307 46.86 37.13 1.23
C SER A 307 45.57 36.91 0.47
N THR A 308 45.64 36.72 -0.85
CA THR A 308 44.48 36.58 -1.75
C THR A 308 43.83 35.20 -1.71
N THR A 309 44.20 34.33 -0.77
CA THR A 309 43.44 33.13 -0.45
C THR A 309 42.36 33.49 0.58
N SER A 310 41.09 33.47 0.15
CA SER A 310 39.96 33.52 1.08
C SER A 310 40.20 32.47 2.18
N ARG A 311 40.26 32.86 3.45
CA ARG A 311 40.21 31.90 4.56
C ARG A 311 39.02 30.99 4.29
N ARG A 312 39.27 29.68 4.11
CA ARG A 312 38.21 28.67 4.09
C ARG A 312 37.38 28.94 5.35
N ARG A 313 36.07 29.18 5.20
CA ARG A 313 35.17 29.04 6.33
C ARG A 313 35.41 27.63 6.87
N ASP A 314 35.70 27.49 8.15
CA ASP A 314 35.61 26.20 8.82
C ASP A 314 34.14 25.79 8.72
N VAL A 315 33.84 24.98 7.70
CA VAL A 315 32.52 24.40 7.54
C VAL A 315 32.47 23.30 8.59
N ASP A 316 31.56 23.44 9.54
CA ASP A 316 31.28 22.38 10.49
C ASP A 316 30.65 21.20 9.74
N LEU A 317 31.47 20.16 9.52
CA LEU A 317 31.06 18.92 8.84
C LEU A 317 30.49 17.90 9.84
N SER A 318 30.46 18.19 11.14
CA SER A 318 30.01 17.24 12.16
C SER A 318 28.52 16.88 12.02
N GLY A 319 27.73 17.75 11.38
CA GLY A 319 26.32 17.50 11.03
C GLY A 319 26.09 16.82 9.66
N LEU A 320 27.14 16.53 8.88
CA LEU A 320 27.02 15.86 7.58
C LEU A 320 27.37 14.39 7.71
N THR A 321 26.38 13.54 8.00
CA THR A 321 26.56 12.09 7.97
C THR A 321 26.56 11.60 6.51
N PRO A 322 27.71 11.15 5.96
CA PRO A 322 27.74 10.60 4.61
C PRO A 322 26.87 9.34 4.57
N THR A 323 25.85 9.37 3.73
CA THR A 323 24.87 8.29 3.61
C THR A 323 25.06 7.60 2.25
N PRO A 324 25.30 6.28 2.20
CA PRO A 324 25.39 5.55 0.94
C PRO A 324 24.11 5.74 0.11
N ILE A 325 24.22 5.78 -1.22
CA ILE A 325 23.03 5.96 -2.08
C ILE A 325 22.02 4.81 -1.95
N THR A 326 22.50 3.63 -1.55
CA THR A 326 21.72 2.42 -1.29
C THR A 326 21.17 2.34 0.13
N PHE A 327 21.50 3.30 1.00
CA PHE A 327 20.86 3.38 2.30
C PHE A 327 19.40 3.76 2.08
N LEU A 328 18.49 2.94 2.58
CA LEU A 328 17.06 3.18 2.52
C LEU A 328 16.60 3.88 3.80
N SER A 329 15.66 4.80 3.68
CA SER A 329 14.92 5.30 4.85
C SER A 329 14.14 4.16 5.50
N GLU A 330 13.60 4.40 6.68
CA GLU A 330 12.73 3.43 7.35
C GLU A 330 11.51 3.09 6.49
N THR A 331 10.83 4.10 5.93
CA THR A 331 9.70 3.90 5.01
C THR A 331 10.10 3.10 3.77
N GLU A 332 11.25 3.40 3.18
CA GLU A 332 11.77 2.67 2.00
C GLU A 332 12.15 1.23 2.36
N SER A 333 12.68 0.98 3.55
CA SER A 333 13.05 -0.35 4.05
C SER A 333 11.81 -1.20 4.33
N LEU A 334 10.80 -0.63 5.00
CA LEU A 334 9.52 -1.29 5.27
C LEU A 334 8.79 -1.64 3.97
N MET A 335 8.84 -0.74 2.97
CA MET A 335 8.32 -1.01 1.63
C MET A 335 9.04 -2.21 1.00
N ALA A 336 10.38 -2.25 1.04
CA ALA A 336 11.15 -3.36 0.50
C ALA A 336 10.75 -4.69 1.16
N GLU A 337 10.72 -4.75 2.49
CA GLU A 337 10.38 -5.96 3.25
C GLU A 337 8.96 -6.44 2.97
N SER A 338 7.98 -5.54 3.02
CA SER A 338 6.56 -5.87 2.82
C SER A 338 6.30 -6.38 1.40
N VAL A 339 6.85 -5.69 0.39
CA VAL A 339 6.68 -6.08 -1.01
C VAL A 339 7.42 -7.38 -1.31
N SER A 340 8.62 -7.57 -0.76
CA SER A 340 9.37 -8.83 -0.95
C SER A 340 8.58 -10.02 -0.40
N LYS A 341 8.03 -9.89 0.82
CA LYS A 341 7.18 -10.93 1.42
C LYS A 341 5.93 -11.19 0.58
N PHE A 342 5.18 -10.15 0.24
CA PHE A 342 3.98 -10.24 -0.60
C PHE A 342 4.28 -10.91 -1.96
N ALA A 343 5.36 -10.50 -2.63
CA ALA A 343 5.74 -11.05 -3.90
C ALA A 343 6.09 -12.54 -3.80
N GLN A 344 6.78 -12.96 -2.74
CA GLN A 344 7.12 -14.37 -2.55
C GLN A 344 5.92 -15.24 -2.18
N GLU A 345 5.05 -14.75 -1.30
CA GLU A 345 3.94 -15.55 -0.78
C GLU A 345 2.73 -15.58 -1.73
N GLN A 346 2.42 -14.45 -2.38
CA GLN A 346 1.18 -14.31 -3.15
C GLN A 346 1.41 -14.33 -4.67
N ILE A 347 2.52 -13.77 -5.16
CA ILE A 347 2.79 -13.67 -6.60
C ILE A 347 3.56 -14.88 -7.11
N SER A 348 4.66 -15.26 -6.44
CA SER A 348 5.57 -16.34 -6.86
C SER A 348 4.86 -17.64 -7.24
N PRO A 349 3.86 -18.13 -6.46
CA PRO A 349 3.14 -19.36 -6.81
C PRO A 349 2.35 -19.28 -8.14
N LYS A 350 2.02 -18.07 -8.59
CA LYS A 350 1.16 -17.81 -9.76
C LYS A 350 1.94 -17.46 -11.03
N VAL A 351 3.22 -17.09 -10.91
CA VAL A 351 4.05 -16.56 -12.02
C VAL A 351 4.03 -17.46 -13.26
N ARG A 352 4.24 -18.77 -13.09
CA ARG A 352 4.30 -19.70 -14.22
C ARG A 352 2.93 -19.80 -14.92
N ALA A 353 1.85 -19.92 -14.15
CA ALA A 353 0.50 -20.00 -14.69
C ALA A 353 0.14 -18.73 -15.48
N MET A 354 0.47 -17.55 -14.95
CA MET A 354 0.24 -16.27 -15.63
C MET A 354 1.06 -16.13 -16.92
N ASP A 355 2.33 -16.56 -16.94
CA ASP A 355 3.19 -16.54 -18.15
C ASP A 355 2.67 -17.47 -19.26
N GLU A 356 2.22 -18.67 -18.89
CA GLU A 356 1.67 -19.66 -19.83
C GLU A 356 0.32 -19.22 -20.40
N ALA A 357 -0.58 -18.75 -19.54
CA ALA A 357 -1.89 -18.22 -19.93
C ALA A 357 -1.81 -16.85 -20.62
N GLU A 358 -0.62 -16.25 -20.67
CA GLU A 358 -0.36 -14.88 -21.11
C GLU A 358 -1.29 -13.86 -20.41
N THR A 359 -1.75 -14.09 -19.18
CA THR A 359 -2.83 -13.30 -18.57
C THR A 359 -2.53 -12.99 -17.11
N MET A 360 -2.72 -11.72 -16.73
CA MET A 360 -2.62 -11.28 -15.34
C MET A 360 -3.77 -11.86 -14.52
N ASP A 361 -3.46 -12.42 -13.35
CA ASP A 361 -4.49 -12.87 -12.41
C ASP A 361 -5.18 -11.64 -11.78
N ALA A 362 -6.51 -11.59 -11.88
CA ALA A 362 -7.30 -10.50 -11.33
C ALA A 362 -7.15 -10.38 -9.79
N ALA A 363 -6.97 -11.51 -9.09
CA ALA A 363 -6.75 -11.50 -7.64
C ALA A 363 -5.39 -10.85 -7.29
N VAL A 364 -4.37 -10.97 -8.15
CA VAL A 364 -3.11 -10.26 -7.94
C VAL A 364 -3.33 -8.75 -8.09
N VAL A 365 -4.12 -8.33 -9.09
CA VAL A 365 -4.43 -6.90 -9.29
C VAL A 365 -5.19 -6.33 -8.08
N GLU A 366 -6.19 -7.03 -7.58
CA GLU A 366 -6.95 -6.65 -6.37
C GLU A 366 -6.02 -6.49 -5.16
N GLN A 367 -5.19 -7.49 -4.89
CA GLN A 367 -4.24 -7.45 -3.78
C GLN A 367 -3.24 -6.29 -3.93
N LEU A 368 -2.79 -5.92 -5.14
CA LEU A 368 -1.93 -4.76 -5.32
C LEU A 368 -2.60 -3.44 -4.88
N PHE A 369 -3.92 -3.31 -5.05
CA PHE A 369 -4.68 -2.17 -4.52
C PHE A 369 -4.80 -2.23 -3.00
N GLU A 370 -5.13 -3.39 -2.44
CA GLU A 370 -5.27 -3.60 -0.99
C GLU A 370 -3.95 -3.31 -0.24
N GLN A 371 -2.82 -3.65 -0.85
CA GLN A 371 -1.48 -3.39 -0.33
C GLN A 371 -1.04 -1.92 -0.55
N GLY A 372 -1.84 -1.08 -1.20
CA GLY A 372 -1.51 0.32 -1.48
C GLY A 372 -0.43 0.53 -2.57
N LEU A 373 -0.03 -0.53 -3.28
CA LEU A 373 1.06 -0.51 -4.25
C LEU A 373 0.67 0.18 -5.57
N MET A 374 -0.62 0.35 -5.83
CA MET A 374 -1.12 1.04 -7.03
C MET A 374 -1.15 2.57 -6.88
N SER A 375 -0.81 3.12 -5.71
CA SER A 375 -0.94 4.55 -5.46
C SER A 375 0.05 5.06 -4.42
N VAL A 376 1.33 4.72 -4.60
CA VAL A 376 2.39 4.94 -3.60
C VAL A 376 2.60 6.43 -3.30
N GLU A 377 2.75 7.26 -4.32
CA GLU A 377 2.95 8.72 -4.19
C GLU A 377 1.64 9.51 -4.08
N VAL A 378 0.49 8.88 -4.29
CA VAL A 378 -0.79 9.58 -4.25
C VAL A 378 -1.06 9.99 -2.79
N PRO A 379 -1.42 11.26 -2.52
CA PRO A 379 -1.70 11.72 -1.16
C PRO A 379 -2.83 10.94 -0.49
N GLU A 380 -2.73 10.78 0.83
CA GLU A 380 -3.74 10.10 1.67
C GLU A 380 -5.15 10.72 1.53
N GLU A 381 -5.26 12.03 1.27
CA GLU A 381 -6.57 12.69 1.04
C GLU A 381 -7.32 12.15 -0.19
N TYR A 382 -6.61 11.48 -1.11
CA TYR A 382 -7.18 10.79 -2.27
C TYR A 382 -7.14 9.26 -2.11
N GLY A 383 -6.86 8.74 -0.90
CA GLY A 383 -6.80 7.31 -0.62
C GLY A 383 -5.50 6.61 -1.01
N GLY A 384 -4.45 7.35 -1.39
CA GLY A 384 -3.14 6.78 -1.66
C GLY A 384 -2.27 6.61 -0.41
N ALA A 385 -1.06 6.07 -0.58
CA ALA A 385 -0.15 5.77 0.53
C ALA A 385 0.67 6.98 1.03
N GLY A 386 0.66 8.11 0.30
CA GLY A 386 1.35 9.34 0.71
C GLY A 386 2.87 9.23 0.83
N MET A 387 3.48 8.23 0.20
CA MET A 387 4.92 7.95 0.31
C MET A 387 5.75 8.70 -0.75
N ASN A 388 7.07 8.56 -0.66
CA ASN A 388 8.00 9.18 -1.58
C ASN A 388 8.21 8.35 -2.87
N PHE A 389 8.79 8.97 -3.89
CA PHE A 389 9.07 8.32 -5.17
C PHE A 389 10.01 7.15 -5.02
N THR A 390 11.02 7.25 -4.16
CA THR A 390 11.99 6.19 -3.93
C THR A 390 11.31 4.95 -3.36
N ALA A 391 10.29 5.07 -2.50
CA ALA A 391 9.49 3.92 -2.08
C ALA A 391 8.75 3.24 -3.25
N ALA A 392 8.19 4.01 -4.19
CA ALA A 392 7.58 3.44 -5.39
C ALA A 392 8.60 2.67 -6.25
N ILE A 393 9.82 3.23 -6.40
CA ILE A 393 10.92 2.59 -7.11
C ILE A 393 11.37 1.29 -6.43
N VAL A 394 11.46 1.27 -5.10
CA VAL A 394 11.77 0.07 -4.31
C VAL A 394 10.70 -1.01 -4.50
N ALA A 395 9.42 -0.65 -4.46
CA ALA A 395 8.32 -1.59 -4.70
C ALA A 395 8.40 -2.22 -6.10
N ILE A 396 8.63 -1.41 -7.13
CA ILE A 396 8.79 -1.87 -8.52
C ILE A 396 9.95 -2.86 -8.64
N GLU A 397 11.08 -2.58 -7.98
CA GLU A 397 12.25 -3.44 -7.96
C GLU A 397 11.99 -4.79 -7.28
N GLU A 398 11.40 -4.79 -6.07
CA GLU A 398 11.10 -6.02 -5.33
C GLU A 398 10.06 -6.88 -6.06
N LEU A 399 9.04 -6.28 -6.69
CA LEU A 399 8.09 -7.02 -7.54
C LEU A 399 8.79 -7.67 -8.74
N ALA A 400 9.72 -6.96 -9.40
CA ALA A 400 10.39 -7.46 -10.60
C ALA A 400 11.36 -8.61 -10.31
N ARG A 401 11.86 -8.68 -9.08
CA ARG A 401 12.67 -9.80 -8.59
C ARG A 401 11.92 -11.13 -8.63
N VAL A 402 10.58 -11.10 -8.55
CA VAL A 402 9.70 -12.27 -8.65
C VAL A 402 8.98 -12.35 -10.00
N ASP A 403 8.26 -11.29 -10.41
CA ASP A 403 7.59 -11.23 -11.71
C ASP A 403 7.66 -9.83 -12.34
N PRO A 404 8.50 -9.66 -13.38
CA PRO A 404 8.56 -8.43 -14.16
C PRO A 404 7.21 -8.01 -14.76
N SER A 405 6.28 -8.93 -15.04
CA SER A 405 4.96 -8.58 -15.58
C SER A 405 4.09 -7.83 -14.59
N VAL A 406 4.16 -8.22 -13.31
CA VAL A 406 3.44 -7.54 -12.22
C VAL A 406 4.10 -6.19 -11.93
N SER A 407 5.44 -6.16 -11.90
CA SER A 407 6.21 -4.95 -11.70
C SER A 407 5.87 -3.85 -12.72
N VAL A 408 5.79 -4.16 -14.03
CA VAL A 408 5.45 -3.13 -15.04
C VAL A 408 4.00 -2.65 -14.93
N LEU A 409 3.08 -3.48 -14.44
CA LEU A 409 1.70 -3.07 -14.19
C LEU A 409 1.67 -1.97 -13.13
N VAL A 410 2.40 -2.18 -12.03
CA VAL A 410 2.55 -1.22 -10.92
C VAL A 410 3.32 0.03 -11.35
N ASP A 411 4.40 -0.13 -12.12
CA ASP A 411 5.21 0.97 -12.63
C ASP A 411 4.38 1.92 -13.52
N VAL A 412 3.77 1.41 -14.58
CA VAL A 412 2.97 2.23 -15.51
C VAL A 412 1.85 2.95 -14.77
N HIS A 413 1.23 2.30 -13.79
CA HIS A 413 0.18 2.90 -13.00
C HIS A 413 0.71 4.07 -12.15
N ASN A 414 1.79 3.87 -11.40
CA ASN A 414 2.34 4.89 -10.51
C ASN A 414 3.09 6.00 -11.27
N THR A 415 4.11 5.62 -12.04
CA THR A 415 5.09 6.57 -12.59
C THR A 415 4.59 7.29 -13.83
N LEU A 416 3.61 6.71 -14.55
CA LEU A 416 2.99 7.34 -15.71
C LEU A 416 1.61 7.93 -15.40
N VAL A 417 0.65 7.10 -14.99
CA VAL A 417 -0.76 7.53 -14.88
C VAL A 417 -0.97 8.43 -13.67
N ASN A 418 -0.62 7.97 -12.47
CA ASN A 418 -0.79 8.75 -11.25
C ASN A 418 0.02 10.05 -11.33
N THR A 419 1.29 9.98 -11.73
CA THR A 419 2.15 11.15 -11.94
C THR A 419 1.54 12.17 -12.89
N ALA A 420 0.99 11.75 -14.04
CA ALA A 420 0.40 12.67 -14.99
C ALA A 420 -0.80 13.43 -14.39
N ILE A 421 -1.65 12.76 -13.62
CA ILE A 421 -2.81 13.38 -12.97
C ILE A 421 -2.39 14.25 -11.77
N LEU A 422 -1.43 13.80 -10.97
CA LEU A 422 -0.86 14.57 -9.86
C LEU A 422 -0.24 15.90 -10.35
N LYS A 423 0.49 15.85 -11.46
CA LYS A 423 1.21 17.03 -11.99
C LYS A 423 0.32 17.96 -12.80
N TYR A 424 -0.52 17.40 -13.69
CA TYR A 424 -1.22 18.19 -14.71
C TYR A 424 -2.74 18.18 -14.57
N GLY A 425 -3.30 17.33 -13.71
CA GLY A 425 -4.70 17.39 -13.37
C GLY A 425 -5.02 18.68 -12.60
N ASP A 426 -6.12 19.32 -12.94
CA ASP A 426 -6.69 20.37 -12.11
C ASP A 426 -7.31 19.79 -10.82
N ALA A 427 -7.85 20.65 -9.95
CA ALA A 427 -8.45 20.20 -8.70
C ALA A 427 -9.63 19.23 -8.90
N GLN A 428 -10.39 19.39 -10.00
CA GLN A 428 -11.53 18.52 -10.28
C GLN A 428 -11.06 17.15 -10.79
N ALA A 429 -10.09 17.13 -11.71
CA ALA A 429 -9.48 15.90 -12.21
C ALA A 429 -8.84 15.10 -11.08
N ARG A 430 -8.08 15.75 -10.18
CA ARG A 430 -7.47 15.06 -9.02
C ARG A 430 -8.52 14.42 -8.12
N ARG A 431 -9.57 15.17 -7.75
CA ARG A 431 -10.68 14.67 -6.91
C ARG A 431 -11.49 13.55 -7.58
N THR A 432 -11.56 13.54 -8.90
CA THR A 432 -12.32 12.54 -9.65
C THR A 432 -11.52 11.26 -9.86
N TRP A 433 -10.26 11.38 -10.28
CA TRP A 433 -9.49 10.25 -10.79
C TRP A 433 -8.57 9.62 -9.74
N LEU A 434 -7.90 10.40 -8.89
CA LEU A 434 -6.94 9.84 -7.92
C LEU A 434 -7.58 8.85 -6.94
N PRO A 435 -8.79 9.09 -6.38
CA PRO A 435 -9.44 8.09 -5.52
C PRO A 435 -9.75 6.78 -6.24
N ARG A 436 -10.13 6.83 -7.50
CA ARG A 436 -10.41 5.64 -8.32
C ARG A 436 -9.12 4.86 -8.61
N LEU A 437 -8.06 5.59 -8.95
CA LEU A 437 -6.72 5.03 -9.19
C LEU A 437 -6.06 4.51 -7.92
N ALA A 438 -6.47 4.96 -6.74
CA ALA A 438 -5.96 4.44 -5.48
C ALA A 438 -6.66 3.16 -5.01
N THR A 439 -7.91 2.91 -5.45
CA THR A 439 -8.77 1.90 -4.81
C THR A 439 -9.22 0.74 -5.70
N GLY A 440 -9.11 0.84 -7.03
CA GLY A 440 -9.51 -0.30 -7.88
C GLY A 440 -9.60 -0.06 -9.38
N THR A 441 -9.34 1.15 -9.88
CA THR A 441 -9.33 1.42 -11.32
C THR A 441 -7.90 1.42 -11.84
N VAL A 442 -7.51 0.47 -12.68
CA VAL A 442 -6.20 0.48 -13.35
C VAL A 442 -6.18 1.55 -14.46
N GLY A 443 -5.01 2.17 -14.69
CA GLY A 443 -4.80 3.12 -15.77
C GLY A 443 -3.74 2.69 -16.79
N SER A 444 -3.91 3.20 -18.01
CA SER A 444 -2.97 3.03 -19.13
C SER A 444 -2.50 4.37 -19.71
N PHE A 445 -1.25 4.39 -20.19
CA PHE A 445 -0.64 5.55 -20.86
C PHE A 445 -0.53 5.31 -22.37
N CYS A 446 -1.16 6.17 -23.18
CA CYS A 446 -1.42 5.90 -24.60
C CYS A 446 -0.78 6.93 -25.53
N LEU A 447 0.50 6.72 -25.84
CA LEU A 447 1.27 7.62 -26.69
C LEU A 447 1.55 7.03 -28.07
N SER A 448 2.19 5.86 -28.11
CA SER A 448 2.74 5.23 -29.31
C SER A 448 1.67 4.79 -30.32
N GLU A 449 2.05 4.82 -31.60
CA GLU A 449 1.23 4.37 -32.72
C GLU A 449 2.06 3.51 -33.67
N PRO A 450 1.45 2.79 -34.63
CA PRO A 450 2.21 1.97 -35.59
C PRO A 450 3.31 2.73 -36.32
N ALA A 451 3.08 4.01 -36.64
CA ALA A 451 4.05 4.87 -37.33
C ALA A 451 4.90 5.76 -36.39
N SER A 452 4.60 5.80 -35.09
CA SER A 452 5.23 6.74 -34.14
C SER A 452 5.59 6.05 -32.81
N GLY A 453 6.69 5.31 -32.82
CA GLY A 453 7.32 4.74 -31.62
C GLY A 453 8.40 5.66 -31.05
N SER A 454 9.64 5.51 -31.53
CA SER A 454 10.76 6.39 -31.16
C SER A 454 10.53 7.86 -31.52
N ASP A 455 9.91 8.12 -32.67
CA ASP A 455 9.42 9.45 -33.07
C ASP A 455 8.01 9.68 -32.52
N ALA A 456 7.89 9.69 -31.19
CA ALA A 456 6.61 9.64 -30.49
C ALA A 456 5.67 10.82 -30.83
N PHE A 457 6.22 11.93 -31.31
CA PHE A 457 5.44 13.14 -31.60
C PHE A 457 5.00 13.26 -33.06
N ALA A 458 5.33 12.28 -33.90
CA ALA A 458 4.76 12.11 -35.23
C ALA A 458 3.37 11.42 -35.22
N LEU A 459 2.73 11.34 -34.05
CA LEU A 459 1.44 10.70 -33.85
C LEU A 459 0.36 11.26 -34.79
N GLN A 460 -0.51 10.37 -35.27
CA GLN A 460 -1.56 10.64 -36.25
C GLN A 460 -2.96 10.62 -35.63
N THR A 461 -3.15 10.10 -34.41
CA THR A 461 -4.43 10.20 -33.70
C THR A 461 -4.79 11.68 -33.54
N LYS A 462 -5.99 12.05 -33.98
CA LYS A 462 -6.47 13.44 -34.00
C LYS A 462 -7.53 13.66 -32.94
N ALA A 463 -7.59 14.89 -32.46
CA ALA A 463 -8.71 15.41 -31.69
C ALA A 463 -9.31 16.60 -32.42
N GLU A 464 -10.63 16.73 -32.39
CA GLU A 464 -11.36 17.88 -32.92
C GLU A 464 -12.16 18.51 -31.78
N LYS A 465 -12.23 19.85 -31.74
CA LYS A 465 -13.09 20.54 -30.78
C LYS A 465 -14.55 20.39 -31.18
N THR A 466 -15.40 20.09 -30.20
CA THR A 466 -16.86 20.10 -30.34
C THR A 466 -17.45 21.20 -29.46
N ALA A 467 -18.78 21.37 -29.48
CA ALA A 467 -19.44 22.35 -28.61
C ALA A 467 -19.23 22.04 -27.11
N ASP A 468 -19.20 20.76 -26.75
CA ASP A 468 -19.23 20.28 -25.36
C ASP A 468 -17.91 19.63 -24.89
N GLY A 469 -16.89 19.59 -25.77
CA GLY A 469 -15.59 19.00 -25.47
C GLY A 469 -14.78 18.70 -26.72
N TYR A 470 -14.45 17.42 -26.92
CA TYR A 470 -13.57 16.96 -27.98
C TYR A 470 -14.10 15.68 -28.62
N ARG A 471 -13.62 15.38 -29.83
CA ARG A 471 -13.85 14.11 -30.53
C ARG A 471 -12.51 13.53 -30.97
N LEU A 472 -12.23 12.29 -30.60
CA LEU A 472 -10.96 11.61 -30.91
C LEU A 472 -11.16 10.57 -32.02
N ASN A 473 -10.22 10.54 -32.97
CA ASN A 473 -10.16 9.54 -34.03
C ASN A 473 -8.72 9.06 -34.26
N GLY A 474 -8.53 7.75 -34.31
CA GLY A 474 -7.23 7.14 -34.60
C GLY A 474 -6.99 5.81 -33.91
N SER A 475 -5.73 5.49 -33.68
CA SER A 475 -5.33 4.23 -33.06
C SER A 475 -4.06 4.38 -32.25
N LYS A 476 -3.97 3.67 -31.13
CA LYS A 476 -2.76 3.56 -30.32
C LYS A 476 -2.26 2.12 -30.33
N MET A 477 -0.95 1.95 -30.17
CA MET A 477 -0.30 0.65 -30.25
C MET A 477 0.68 0.47 -29.09
N TRP A 478 0.82 -0.78 -28.64
CA TRP A 478 1.71 -1.17 -27.55
C TRP A 478 1.28 -0.66 -26.17
N ILE A 479 -0.02 -0.59 -25.92
CA ILE A 479 -0.54 0.00 -24.68
C ILE A 479 -0.56 -1.03 -23.56
N THR A 480 0.32 -0.83 -22.59
CA THR A 480 0.43 -1.62 -21.37
C THR A 480 -0.80 -1.44 -20.47
N ASN A 481 -1.20 -2.49 -19.76
CA ASN A 481 -2.35 -2.56 -18.84
C ASN A 481 -3.73 -2.44 -19.51
N ALA A 482 -3.80 -2.40 -20.85
CA ALA A 482 -5.03 -2.05 -21.54
C ALA A 482 -6.23 -2.96 -21.22
N MET A 483 -6.00 -4.26 -21.01
CA MET A 483 -7.08 -5.18 -20.65
C MET A 483 -7.63 -4.93 -19.24
N GLU A 484 -6.75 -4.58 -18.30
CA GLU A 484 -7.09 -4.34 -16.90
C GLU A 484 -7.59 -2.90 -16.66
N SER A 485 -7.20 -1.95 -17.52
CA SER A 485 -7.49 -0.53 -17.36
C SER A 485 -8.97 -0.18 -17.47
N GLY A 486 -9.41 0.69 -16.56
CA GLY A 486 -10.67 1.42 -16.63
C GLY A 486 -10.52 2.83 -17.22
N ILE A 487 -9.31 3.40 -17.18
CA ILE A 487 -9.03 4.71 -17.77
C ILE A 487 -7.73 4.71 -18.59
N PHE A 488 -7.68 5.61 -19.58
CA PHE A 488 -6.60 5.75 -20.54
C PHE A 488 -6.20 7.22 -20.67
N ILE A 489 -4.93 7.55 -20.42
CA ILE A 489 -4.38 8.87 -20.75
C ILE A 489 -3.93 8.83 -22.21
N VAL A 490 -4.69 9.48 -23.09
CA VAL A 490 -4.51 9.43 -24.55
C VAL A 490 -3.94 10.75 -25.07
N PHE A 491 -2.85 10.65 -25.83
CA PHE A 491 -2.26 11.80 -26.52
C PHE A 491 -2.75 11.86 -27.97
N ALA A 492 -3.44 12.94 -28.33
CA ALA A 492 -3.96 13.16 -29.67
C ALA A 492 -3.64 14.57 -30.16
N ASN A 493 -3.50 14.75 -31.47
CA ASN A 493 -3.16 16.04 -32.06
C ASN A 493 -4.43 16.86 -32.31
N LEU A 494 -4.59 17.95 -31.57
CA LEU A 494 -5.72 18.88 -31.67
C LEU A 494 -5.53 19.91 -32.80
N ASP A 495 -4.27 20.16 -33.18
CA ASP A 495 -3.92 21.08 -34.26
C ASP A 495 -2.70 20.56 -35.04
N PRO A 496 -2.92 19.69 -36.04
CA PRO A 496 -1.83 19.15 -36.85
C PRO A 496 -0.99 20.20 -37.57
N SER A 497 -1.52 21.40 -37.81
CA SER A 497 -0.77 22.49 -38.46
C SER A 497 0.40 23.01 -37.61
N GLN A 498 0.32 22.80 -36.28
CA GLN A 498 1.36 23.17 -35.31
C GLN A 498 2.34 22.01 -35.02
N GLY A 499 2.23 20.89 -35.74
CA GLY A 499 3.04 19.70 -35.52
C GLY A 499 2.90 19.16 -34.10
N TYR A 500 4.02 18.88 -33.43
CA TYR A 500 4.02 18.34 -32.06
C TYR A 500 3.40 19.29 -31.02
N LYS A 501 3.32 20.59 -31.31
CA LYS A 501 2.73 21.60 -30.41
C LYS A 501 1.19 21.58 -30.41
N GLY A 502 0.57 20.81 -31.30
CA GLY A 502 -0.87 20.54 -31.26
C GLY A 502 -1.25 19.34 -30.38
N ILE A 503 -0.25 18.56 -29.93
CA ILE A 503 -0.50 17.36 -29.11
C ILE A 503 -1.10 17.75 -27.76
N THR A 504 -2.20 17.13 -27.40
CA THR A 504 -2.99 17.36 -26.20
C THR A 504 -3.26 16.03 -25.49
N ALA A 505 -3.36 16.05 -24.15
CA ALA A 505 -3.62 14.87 -23.35
C ALA A 505 -5.09 14.83 -22.89
N PHE A 506 -5.70 13.66 -22.99
CA PHE A 506 -7.10 13.42 -22.63
C PHE A 506 -7.23 12.19 -21.73
N ILE A 507 -8.20 12.19 -20.82
CA ILE A 507 -8.57 11.01 -20.04
C ILE A 507 -9.79 10.36 -20.70
N VAL A 508 -9.65 9.12 -21.13
CA VAL A 508 -10.70 8.34 -21.80
C VAL A 508 -11.07 7.17 -20.91
N GLU A 509 -12.36 6.97 -20.63
CA GLU A 509 -12.83 5.79 -19.90
C GLU A 509 -13.03 4.62 -20.87
N LYS A 510 -12.80 3.39 -20.39
CA LYS A 510 -12.86 2.17 -21.20
C LYS A 510 -14.18 1.98 -21.94
N ASP A 511 -15.30 2.36 -21.33
CA ASP A 511 -16.64 2.12 -21.87
C ASP A 511 -17.18 3.31 -22.68
N THR A 512 -16.32 4.29 -23.00
CA THR A 512 -16.72 5.45 -23.83
C THR A 512 -17.09 4.96 -25.24
N PRO A 513 -18.29 5.30 -25.77
CA PRO A 513 -18.68 4.90 -27.13
C PRO A 513 -17.63 5.26 -28.18
N GLY A 514 -17.32 4.30 -29.06
CA GLY A 514 -16.29 4.43 -30.10
C GLY A 514 -14.88 4.01 -29.66
N PHE A 515 -14.63 3.86 -28.36
CA PHE A 515 -13.39 3.27 -27.86
C PHE A 515 -13.45 1.75 -27.96
N SER A 516 -12.35 1.12 -28.38
CA SER A 516 -12.23 -0.35 -28.31
C SER A 516 -10.79 -0.81 -28.15
N ILE A 517 -10.62 -1.93 -27.45
CA ILE A 517 -9.37 -2.68 -27.42
C ILE A 517 -9.41 -3.66 -28.59
N ALA A 518 -8.65 -3.38 -29.65
CA ALA A 518 -8.73 -4.10 -30.91
C ALA A 518 -8.12 -5.51 -30.83
N LYS A 519 -6.91 -5.61 -30.24
CA LYS A 519 -6.24 -6.90 -30.02
C LYS A 519 -5.20 -6.80 -28.91
N LYS A 520 -4.96 -7.94 -28.24
CA LYS A 520 -3.81 -8.17 -27.37
C LYS A 520 -2.66 -8.76 -28.19
N GLU A 521 -1.44 -8.27 -27.95
CA GLU A 521 -0.24 -8.72 -28.66
C GLU A 521 0.35 -9.99 -28.05
N LYS A 522 0.83 -10.90 -28.90
CA LYS A 522 1.57 -12.09 -28.50
C LYS A 522 3.05 -11.74 -28.37
N LYS A 523 3.57 -11.76 -27.14
CA LYS A 523 4.91 -11.26 -26.81
C LYS A 523 5.91 -12.37 -26.47
N LEU A 524 7.20 -12.06 -26.64
CA LEU A 524 8.33 -12.90 -26.22
C LEU A 524 8.31 -13.13 -24.69
N GLY A 525 8.30 -12.05 -23.93
CA GLY A 525 8.28 -12.03 -22.47
C GLY A 525 7.26 -11.02 -21.95
N ILE A 526 7.23 -10.85 -20.62
CA ILE A 526 6.22 -10.10 -19.85
C ILE A 526 4.81 -10.39 -20.36
N ARG A 527 4.54 -11.69 -20.52
CA ARG A 527 3.36 -12.20 -21.22
C ARG A 527 2.08 -11.93 -20.44
N ALA A 528 2.14 -11.98 -19.11
CA ALA A 528 0.99 -11.72 -18.24
C ALA A 528 0.52 -10.27 -18.32
N SER A 529 1.44 -9.30 -18.46
CA SER A 529 1.09 -7.89 -18.65
C SER A 529 0.39 -7.71 -19.99
N SER A 530 -0.82 -7.17 -20.00
CA SER A 530 -1.54 -6.94 -21.24
C SER A 530 -0.88 -5.81 -22.06
N THR A 531 -0.81 -6.02 -23.37
CA THR A 531 -0.27 -5.02 -24.31
C THR A 531 -1.14 -5.03 -25.54
N CYS A 532 -1.84 -3.93 -25.80
CA CYS A 532 -2.90 -3.93 -26.79
C CYS A 532 -2.79 -2.82 -27.83
N VAL A 533 -3.52 -3.03 -28.93
CA VAL A 533 -3.91 -1.98 -29.88
C VAL A 533 -5.24 -1.40 -29.43
N LEU A 534 -5.36 -0.08 -29.43
CA LEU A 534 -6.59 0.65 -29.13
C LEU A 534 -7.08 1.36 -30.39
N ASN A 535 -8.38 1.38 -30.60
CA ASN A 535 -9.04 2.14 -31.66
C ASN A 535 -9.97 3.19 -31.06
N PHE A 536 -10.00 4.35 -31.71
CA PHE A 536 -10.86 5.47 -31.39
C PHE A 536 -11.62 5.84 -32.66
N ASP A 537 -12.93 5.58 -32.67
CA ASP A 537 -13.84 5.93 -33.76
C ASP A 537 -14.87 6.94 -33.24
N ASP A 538 -14.69 8.20 -33.61
CA ASP A 538 -15.53 9.33 -33.20
C ASP A 538 -15.79 9.43 -31.68
N VAL A 539 -14.80 9.08 -30.86
CA VAL A 539 -14.90 9.03 -29.39
C VAL A 539 -15.11 10.43 -28.82
N VAL A 540 -16.28 10.68 -28.23
CA VAL A 540 -16.62 11.97 -27.63
C VAL A 540 -16.07 12.07 -26.22
N ILE A 541 -15.25 13.08 -25.97
CA ILE A 541 -14.59 13.33 -24.68
C ILE A 541 -15.13 14.65 -24.10
N PRO A 542 -15.67 14.65 -22.87
CA PRO A 542 -16.16 15.89 -22.25
C PRO A 542 -14.99 16.83 -21.96
N LYS A 543 -15.26 18.15 -21.92
CA LYS A 543 -14.24 19.16 -21.63
C LYS A 543 -13.49 18.93 -20.30
N SER A 544 -14.17 18.36 -19.29
CA SER A 544 -13.59 18.02 -17.98
C SER A 544 -12.51 16.94 -18.03
N ASN A 545 -12.40 16.20 -19.14
CA ASN A 545 -11.43 15.13 -19.32
C ASN A 545 -10.18 15.58 -20.10
N LEU A 546 -10.04 16.88 -20.39
CA LEU A 546 -8.77 17.47 -20.79
C LEU A 546 -7.79 17.37 -19.60
N LEU A 547 -6.60 16.80 -19.83
CA LEU A 547 -5.54 16.76 -18.83
C LEU A 547 -4.54 17.90 -19.08
N GLY A 548 -4.57 18.91 -18.21
CA GLY A 548 -3.75 20.11 -18.34
C GLY A 548 -4.28 21.06 -19.42
N GLU A 549 -3.39 21.56 -20.25
CA GLU A 549 -3.69 22.56 -21.27
C GLU A 549 -3.60 21.99 -22.70
N GLU A 550 -4.42 22.53 -23.60
CA GLU A 550 -4.35 22.23 -25.03
C GLU A 550 -2.95 22.52 -25.61
N GLY A 551 -2.45 21.62 -26.45
CA GLY A 551 -1.14 21.75 -27.11
C GLY A 551 0.07 21.53 -26.20
N GLN A 552 -0.11 21.27 -24.91
CA GLN A 552 0.98 20.99 -23.97
C GLN A 552 1.23 19.49 -23.75
N GLY A 553 0.45 18.62 -24.38
CA GLY A 553 0.53 17.15 -24.21
C GLY A 553 1.91 16.58 -24.49
N TYR A 554 2.65 17.09 -25.48
CA TYR A 554 4.02 16.63 -25.76
C TYR A 554 4.99 16.89 -24.60
N LYS A 555 4.81 18.01 -23.87
CA LYS A 555 5.62 18.34 -22.68
C LYS A 555 5.28 17.42 -21.53
N TYR A 556 3.99 17.15 -21.33
CA TYR A 556 3.51 16.24 -20.29
C TYR A 556 4.04 14.84 -20.54
N ALA A 557 3.91 14.34 -21.77
CA ALA A 557 4.41 13.02 -22.16
C ALA A 557 5.90 12.86 -21.86
N ILE A 558 6.76 13.77 -22.35
CA ILE A 558 8.21 13.62 -22.11
C ILE A 558 8.59 13.80 -20.64
N SER A 559 7.92 14.68 -19.90
CA SER A 559 8.19 14.88 -18.48
C SER A 559 7.89 13.62 -17.69
N VAL A 560 6.73 13.00 -17.94
CA VAL A 560 6.28 11.79 -17.24
C VAL A 560 7.14 10.59 -17.61
N LEU A 561 7.50 10.44 -18.90
CA LEU A 561 8.42 9.36 -19.35
C LEU A 561 9.83 9.48 -18.73
N ASN A 562 10.27 10.67 -18.31
CA ASN A 562 11.55 10.78 -17.60
C ASN A 562 11.49 10.10 -16.22
N GLU A 563 10.34 10.11 -15.56
CA GLU A 563 10.12 9.38 -14.30
C GLU A 563 9.90 7.88 -14.55
N GLY A 564 9.08 7.53 -15.56
CA GLY A 564 8.87 6.13 -15.98
C GLY A 564 10.16 5.40 -16.31
N ARG A 565 11.14 6.06 -16.94
CA ARG A 565 12.49 5.49 -17.16
C ARG A 565 13.17 5.01 -15.87
N ILE A 566 12.96 5.67 -14.74
CA ILE A 566 13.51 5.24 -13.45
C ILE A 566 12.80 3.98 -12.97
N GLY A 567 11.47 3.92 -13.10
CA GLY A 567 10.67 2.73 -12.80
C GLY A 567 11.10 1.52 -13.62
N ILE A 568 11.26 1.67 -14.93
CA ILE A 568 11.77 0.62 -15.81
C ILE A 568 13.21 0.21 -15.45
N ALA A 569 14.05 1.16 -15.05
CA ALA A 569 15.39 0.84 -14.58
C ALA A 569 15.36 0.01 -13.28
N ALA A 570 14.42 0.31 -12.38
CA ALA A 570 14.16 -0.47 -11.16
C ALA A 570 13.65 -1.88 -11.50
N GLN A 571 12.68 -2.00 -12.43
CA GLN A 571 12.19 -3.28 -12.91
C GLN A 571 13.33 -4.15 -13.48
N MET A 572 14.19 -3.56 -14.32
CA MET A 572 15.32 -4.29 -14.90
C MET A 572 16.36 -4.69 -13.86
N THR A 573 16.59 -3.85 -12.84
CA THR A 573 17.50 -4.16 -11.73
C THR A 573 16.96 -5.30 -10.87
N GLY A 574 15.67 -5.25 -10.52
CA GLY A 574 14.98 -6.30 -9.78
C GLY A 574 14.98 -7.63 -10.52
N LEU A 575 14.63 -7.62 -11.82
CA LEU A 575 14.71 -8.80 -12.68
C LEU A 575 16.13 -9.39 -12.69
N ALA A 576 17.16 -8.55 -12.89
CA ALA A 576 18.55 -9.00 -12.89
C ALA A 576 18.92 -9.66 -11.56
N LEU A 577 18.50 -9.09 -10.43
CA LEU A 577 18.72 -9.67 -9.12
C LEU A 577 17.98 -11.01 -8.97
N GLY A 578 16.70 -11.09 -9.33
CA GLY A 578 15.91 -12.31 -9.24
C GLY A 578 16.49 -13.45 -10.07
N ALA A 579 16.94 -13.14 -11.30
CA ALA A 579 17.62 -14.11 -12.15
C ALA A 579 18.96 -14.57 -11.56
N TRP A 580 19.75 -13.65 -11.02
CA TRP A 580 21.02 -13.96 -10.38
C TRP A 580 20.82 -14.86 -9.15
N GLU A 581 19.85 -14.53 -8.29
CA GLU A 581 19.58 -15.27 -7.07
C GLU A 581 19.06 -16.68 -7.33
N ASN A 582 18.17 -16.83 -8.31
CA ASN A 582 17.68 -18.14 -8.74
C ASN A 582 18.85 -19.05 -9.18
N ALA A 583 19.75 -18.53 -10.02
CA ALA A 583 20.90 -19.28 -10.46
C ALA A 583 21.92 -19.51 -9.34
N ALA A 584 22.18 -18.51 -8.50
CA ALA A 584 23.07 -18.57 -7.34
C ALA A 584 22.64 -19.67 -6.36
N GLN A 585 21.36 -19.73 -6.01
CA GLN A 585 20.80 -20.77 -5.15
C GLN A 585 21.05 -22.16 -5.74
N TYR A 586 20.79 -22.34 -7.03
CA TYR A 586 21.00 -23.62 -7.70
C TYR A 586 22.46 -24.05 -7.76
N VAL A 587 23.38 -23.15 -8.14
CA VAL A 587 24.80 -23.51 -8.34
C VAL A 587 25.56 -23.69 -7.03
N TRP A 588 25.22 -22.96 -5.97
CA TRP A 588 25.89 -23.07 -4.68
C TRP A 588 25.27 -24.11 -3.74
N ASN A 589 24.01 -24.52 -3.94
CA ASN A 589 23.35 -25.44 -3.00
C ASN A 589 22.97 -26.79 -3.62
N ASP A 590 22.53 -26.81 -4.88
CA ASP A 590 21.82 -27.98 -5.42
C ASP A 590 22.68 -28.79 -6.39
N ARG A 591 23.35 -28.11 -7.33
CA ARG A 591 23.97 -28.79 -8.47
C ARG A 591 25.44 -29.14 -8.22
N ARG A 592 25.76 -30.43 -8.36
CA ARG A 592 27.14 -30.95 -8.32
C ARG A 592 27.58 -31.51 -9.67
N GLN A 593 28.83 -31.24 -10.06
CA GLN A 593 29.55 -31.91 -11.14
C GLN A 593 31.03 -32.03 -10.76
N PHE A 594 31.72 -33.04 -11.32
CA PHE A 594 33.13 -33.31 -11.03
C PHE A 594 33.46 -33.34 -9.51
N GLY A 595 32.53 -33.88 -8.70
CA GLY A 595 32.71 -34.05 -7.26
C GLY A 595 32.45 -32.81 -6.38
N GLN A 596 32.11 -31.64 -6.93
CA GLN A 596 31.85 -30.42 -6.15
C GLN A 596 30.64 -29.64 -6.66
N LEU A 597 30.18 -28.67 -5.87
CA LEU A 597 29.10 -27.75 -6.26
C LEU A 597 29.55 -26.87 -7.42
N ILE A 598 28.64 -26.57 -8.35
CA ILE A 598 28.96 -25.75 -9.54
C ILE A 598 29.50 -24.36 -9.14
N GLY A 599 28.95 -23.77 -8.08
CA GLY A 599 29.39 -22.47 -7.57
C GLY A 599 30.80 -22.47 -6.96
N ASN A 600 31.45 -23.63 -6.79
CA ASN A 600 32.83 -23.72 -6.31
C ASN A 600 33.88 -23.66 -7.42
N PHE A 601 33.48 -23.78 -8.70
CA PHE A 601 34.42 -23.60 -9.80
C PHE A 601 34.77 -22.11 -9.94
N GLN A 602 36.06 -21.78 -9.97
CA GLN A 602 36.54 -20.40 -10.08
C GLN A 602 35.93 -19.64 -11.28
N GLY A 603 35.80 -20.31 -12.43
CA GLY A 603 35.17 -19.72 -13.61
C GLY A 603 33.71 -19.31 -13.40
N MET A 604 32.98 -20.03 -12.54
CA MET A 604 31.61 -19.67 -12.14
C MET A 604 31.61 -18.52 -11.14
N GLN A 605 32.50 -18.54 -10.15
CA GLN A 605 32.63 -17.48 -9.15
C GLN A 605 32.93 -16.11 -9.77
N HIS A 606 33.82 -16.07 -10.77
CA HIS A 606 34.13 -14.82 -11.48
C HIS A 606 32.91 -14.26 -12.21
N GLN A 607 32.11 -15.11 -12.86
CA GLN A 607 30.91 -14.67 -13.57
C GLN A 607 29.84 -14.16 -12.61
N LEU A 608 29.58 -14.89 -11.52
CA LEU A 608 28.60 -14.49 -10.50
C LEU A 608 29.01 -13.17 -9.82
N ALA A 609 30.30 -13.00 -9.50
CA ALA A 609 30.82 -11.78 -8.90
C ALA A 609 30.74 -10.57 -9.86
N GLN A 610 31.10 -10.75 -11.14
CA GLN A 610 30.98 -9.70 -12.15
C GLN A 610 29.52 -9.27 -12.35
N ALA A 611 28.61 -10.24 -12.47
CA ALA A 611 27.19 -9.97 -12.59
C ALA A 611 26.62 -9.20 -11.39
N TYR A 612 26.96 -9.61 -10.17
CA TYR A 612 26.49 -8.91 -8.96
C TYR A 612 27.07 -7.49 -8.86
N THR A 613 28.31 -7.29 -9.30
CA THR A 613 28.93 -5.95 -9.39
C THR A 613 28.16 -5.04 -10.35
N GLU A 614 27.76 -5.55 -11.51
CA GLU A 614 26.95 -4.82 -12.49
C GLU A 614 25.55 -4.49 -11.97
N ILE A 615 24.91 -5.41 -11.23
CA ILE A 615 23.61 -5.17 -10.57
C ILE A 615 23.74 -4.05 -9.55
N ALA A 616 24.76 -4.11 -8.69
CA ALA A 616 25.00 -3.08 -7.67
C ALA A 616 25.23 -1.69 -8.30
N ALA A 617 25.98 -1.63 -9.41
CA ALA A 617 26.18 -0.40 -10.17
C ALA A 617 24.87 0.12 -10.80
N ALA A 618 24.02 -0.77 -11.33
CA ALA A 618 22.70 -0.40 -11.86
C ALA A 618 21.79 0.16 -10.76
N ARG A 619 21.69 -0.52 -9.61
CA ARG A 619 20.90 -0.08 -8.45
C ARG A 619 21.34 1.30 -7.95
N ALA A 620 22.64 1.56 -7.90
CA ALA A 620 23.17 2.88 -7.52
C ALA A 620 22.73 3.99 -8.48
N LEU A 621 22.72 3.74 -9.80
CA LEU A 621 22.22 4.70 -10.79
C LEU A 621 20.71 4.96 -10.63
N VAL A 622 19.93 3.91 -10.41
CA VAL A 622 18.47 3.99 -10.20
C VAL A 622 18.14 4.87 -9.00
N TYR A 623 18.70 4.56 -7.83
CA TYR A 623 18.42 5.30 -6.61
C TYR A 623 18.98 6.73 -6.64
N ASN A 624 20.11 6.95 -7.32
CA ASN A 624 20.58 8.32 -7.55
C ASN A 624 19.60 9.14 -8.40
N ALA A 625 19.06 8.58 -9.49
CA ALA A 625 18.06 9.26 -10.30
C ALA A 625 16.77 9.55 -9.50
N ALA A 626 16.30 8.57 -8.72
CA ALA A 626 15.12 8.72 -7.86
C ALA A 626 15.31 9.84 -6.82
N ARG A 627 16.41 9.82 -6.06
CA ARG A 627 16.70 10.83 -5.04
C ARG A 627 16.93 12.23 -5.64
N LYS A 628 17.52 12.33 -6.84
CA LYS A 628 17.63 13.62 -7.54
C LYS A 628 16.26 14.19 -7.94
N LYS A 629 15.32 13.34 -8.39
CA LYS A 629 13.93 13.75 -8.65
C LYS A 629 13.28 14.30 -7.39
N GLU A 630 13.38 13.58 -6.28
CA GLU A 630 12.80 14.00 -4.99
C GLU A 630 13.41 15.31 -4.48
N ALA A 631 14.72 15.50 -4.67
CA ALA A 631 15.42 16.74 -4.32
C ALA A 631 15.11 17.92 -5.27
N GLY A 632 14.24 17.74 -6.27
CA GLY A 632 13.89 18.77 -7.26
C GLY A 632 15.06 19.16 -8.18
N GLN A 633 16.06 18.28 -8.31
CA GLN A 633 17.21 18.49 -9.19
C GLN A 633 16.93 17.98 -10.60
N ASP A 634 17.69 18.45 -11.59
CA ASP A 634 17.63 17.85 -12.93
C ASP A 634 18.16 16.41 -12.86
N PHE A 635 17.30 15.46 -13.23
CA PHE A 635 17.54 14.03 -13.20
C PHE A 635 17.39 13.38 -14.57
N VAL A 636 17.13 14.14 -15.65
CA VAL A 636 16.81 13.57 -16.97
C VAL A 636 17.97 12.74 -17.52
N GLN A 637 19.21 13.22 -17.36
CA GLN A 637 20.39 12.45 -17.76
C GLN A 637 20.55 11.20 -16.91
N ASP A 638 20.37 11.31 -15.59
CA ASP A 638 20.51 10.19 -14.65
C ASP A 638 19.48 9.08 -14.92
N ALA A 639 18.23 9.44 -15.16
CA ALA A 639 17.18 8.49 -15.54
C ALA A 639 17.50 7.76 -16.85
N ALA A 640 18.00 8.47 -17.87
CA ALA A 640 18.41 7.86 -19.13
C ALA A 640 19.61 6.91 -18.96
N MET A 641 20.60 7.29 -18.13
CA MET A 641 21.75 6.45 -17.80
C MET A 641 21.34 5.20 -17.02
N ALA A 642 20.49 5.35 -16.00
CA ALA A 642 19.97 4.25 -15.19
C ALA A 642 19.22 3.24 -16.06
N LYS A 643 18.25 3.70 -16.86
CA LYS A 643 17.45 2.83 -17.75
C LYS A 643 18.32 2.10 -18.77
N LEU A 644 19.24 2.82 -19.42
CA LEU A 644 20.17 2.24 -20.39
C LEU A 644 21.01 1.14 -19.74
N TYR A 645 21.65 1.44 -18.62
CA TYR A 645 22.58 0.51 -17.98
C TYR A 645 21.85 -0.68 -17.37
N ALA A 646 20.79 -0.46 -16.59
CA ALA A 646 20.01 -1.52 -15.96
C ALA A 646 19.43 -2.50 -16.99
N SER A 647 18.88 -2.01 -18.12
CA SER A 647 18.36 -2.90 -19.16
C SER A 647 19.42 -3.77 -19.84
N GLN A 648 20.64 -3.25 -20.01
CA GLN A 648 21.76 -4.02 -20.54
C GLN A 648 22.26 -5.07 -19.53
N VAL A 649 22.33 -4.69 -18.25
CA VAL A 649 22.69 -5.61 -17.16
C VAL A 649 21.67 -6.74 -17.05
N ALA A 650 20.37 -6.42 -17.03
CA ALA A 650 19.29 -7.41 -16.98
C ALA A 650 19.39 -8.44 -18.11
N GLY A 651 19.62 -7.98 -19.35
CA GLY A 651 19.81 -8.86 -20.50
C GLY A 651 21.03 -9.78 -20.37
N ARG A 652 22.17 -9.27 -19.91
CA ARG A 652 23.38 -10.08 -19.70
C ARG A 652 23.20 -11.08 -18.58
N VAL A 653 22.78 -10.62 -17.40
CA VAL A 653 22.68 -11.44 -16.19
C VAL A 653 21.64 -12.53 -16.35
N SER A 654 20.46 -12.23 -16.88
CA SER A 654 19.42 -13.25 -17.10
C SER A 654 19.83 -14.29 -18.15
N SER A 655 20.56 -13.88 -19.20
CA SER A 655 21.15 -14.81 -20.16
C SER A 655 22.17 -15.74 -19.50
N SER A 656 23.08 -15.18 -18.70
CA SER A 656 24.08 -15.97 -17.98
C SER A 656 23.44 -16.86 -16.92
N ALA A 657 22.35 -16.44 -16.27
CA ALA A 657 21.61 -17.26 -15.32
C ALA A 657 21.09 -18.56 -15.97
N VAL A 658 20.56 -18.48 -17.19
CA VAL A 658 20.17 -19.67 -17.97
C VAL A 658 21.38 -20.58 -18.20
N GLU A 659 22.54 -20.03 -18.59
CA GLU A 659 23.77 -20.79 -18.83
C GLU A 659 24.32 -21.44 -17.55
N TRP A 660 24.34 -20.71 -16.43
CA TRP A 660 24.84 -21.19 -15.14
C TRP A 660 24.02 -22.37 -14.60
N MET A 661 22.72 -22.37 -14.86
CA MET A 661 21.83 -23.47 -14.49
C MET A 661 21.85 -24.63 -15.50
N GLY A 662 22.45 -24.43 -16.67
CA GLY A 662 22.56 -25.41 -17.75
C GLY A 662 21.20 -25.83 -18.29
N GLY A 663 21.00 -27.12 -18.53
CA GLY A 663 19.72 -27.63 -19.06
C GLY A 663 18.50 -27.25 -18.22
N MET A 664 18.66 -27.13 -16.89
CA MET A 664 17.57 -26.69 -16.00
C MET A 664 17.17 -25.24 -16.21
N GLY A 665 18.12 -24.37 -16.60
CA GLY A 665 17.83 -22.98 -16.91
C GLY A 665 17.06 -22.79 -18.21
N PHE A 666 17.10 -23.78 -19.10
CA PHE A 666 16.49 -23.72 -20.44
C PHE A 666 15.07 -24.30 -20.48
N VAL A 667 14.69 -25.12 -19.50
CA VAL A 667 13.34 -25.71 -19.39
C VAL A 667 12.42 -24.82 -18.56
N ARG A 668 11.12 -24.95 -18.80
CA ARG A 668 10.09 -24.08 -18.20
C ARG A 668 9.63 -24.55 -16.81
N GLU A 669 10.26 -25.57 -16.24
CA GLU A 669 10.04 -25.99 -14.85
C GLU A 669 10.56 -24.94 -13.85
N GLY A 670 11.72 -24.33 -14.14
CA GLY A 670 12.26 -23.19 -13.38
C GLY A 670 11.89 -21.84 -14.01
N ILE A 671 12.33 -20.72 -13.44
CA ILE A 671 11.98 -19.36 -13.92
C ILE A 671 13.07 -18.67 -14.76
N ALA A 672 14.28 -19.24 -14.87
CA ALA A 672 15.42 -18.58 -15.51
C ALA A 672 15.14 -18.18 -16.96
N GLU A 673 14.56 -19.09 -17.76
CA GLU A 673 14.17 -18.80 -19.14
C GLU A 673 13.15 -17.66 -19.25
N LYS A 674 12.21 -17.59 -18.30
CA LYS A 674 11.20 -16.51 -18.25
C LYS A 674 11.88 -15.18 -17.98
N MET A 675 12.74 -15.11 -16.96
CA MET A 675 13.49 -13.90 -16.63
C MET A 675 14.33 -13.42 -17.82
N PHE A 676 14.94 -14.35 -18.57
CA PHE A 676 15.65 -14.01 -19.81
C PHE A 676 14.73 -13.40 -20.87
N ARG A 677 13.60 -14.03 -21.17
CA ARG A 677 12.61 -13.49 -22.13
C ARG A 677 12.11 -12.11 -21.71
N ASP A 678 11.79 -11.94 -20.42
CA ASP A 678 11.25 -10.71 -19.84
C ASP A 678 12.28 -9.57 -19.88
N SER A 679 13.57 -9.87 -19.71
CA SER A 679 14.64 -8.85 -19.73
C SER A 679 14.76 -8.10 -21.06
N LYS A 680 14.39 -8.75 -22.17
CA LYS A 680 14.66 -8.24 -23.52
C LYS A 680 13.91 -6.94 -23.79
N ILE A 681 12.72 -6.77 -23.21
CA ILE A 681 11.91 -5.58 -23.40
C ILE A 681 12.55 -4.32 -22.78
N GLY A 682 13.41 -4.50 -21.76
CA GLY A 682 14.15 -3.45 -21.08
C GLY A 682 14.85 -2.47 -22.02
N ALA A 683 15.38 -2.98 -23.14
CA ALA A 683 16.10 -2.20 -24.13
C ALA A 683 15.19 -1.47 -25.15
N ILE A 684 13.87 -1.67 -25.10
CA ILE A 684 12.92 -1.33 -26.16
C ILE A 684 11.88 -0.28 -25.72
N TYR A 685 10.97 -0.62 -24.80
CA TYR A 685 9.90 0.27 -24.34
C TYR A 685 10.44 1.49 -23.56
N GLU A 686 9.60 2.50 -23.30
CA GLU A 686 9.97 3.70 -22.51
C GLU A 686 11.22 4.44 -23.08
N GLY A 687 11.37 4.33 -24.41
CA GLY A 687 12.53 4.79 -25.16
C GLY A 687 13.60 3.71 -25.28
N THR A 688 13.92 3.33 -26.51
CA THR A 688 14.95 2.33 -26.80
C THR A 688 16.32 2.75 -26.25
N SER A 689 17.27 1.81 -26.12
CA SER A 689 18.64 2.14 -25.72
C SER A 689 19.26 3.26 -26.57
N ASN A 690 18.95 3.34 -27.86
CA ASN A 690 19.42 4.43 -28.73
C ASN A 690 18.80 5.79 -28.38
N ILE A 691 17.53 5.81 -27.97
CA ILE A 691 16.87 7.04 -27.50
C ILE A 691 17.48 7.50 -26.16
N GLN A 692 17.85 6.57 -25.28
CA GLN A 692 18.56 6.92 -24.05
C GLN A 692 19.94 7.50 -24.36
N LEU A 693 20.72 6.85 -25.23
CA LEU A 693 22.02 7.34 -25.70
C LEU A 693 21.90 8.72 -26.36
N GLN A 694 20.88 8.93 -27.19
CA GLN A 694 20.63 10.23 -27.82
C GLN A 694 20.31 11.32 -26.79
N THR A 695 19.53 10.99 -25.76
CA THR A 695 19.21 11.92 -24.66
C THR A 695 20.47 12.32 -23.90
N ILE A 696 21.29 11.33 -23.51
CA ILE A 696 22.57 11.55 -22.82
C ILE A 696 23.51 12.41 -23.70
N ALA A 697 23.67 12.03 -24.97
CA ALA A 697 24.55 12.74 -25.90
C ALA A 697 24.13 14.21 -26.10
N LYS A 698 22.82 14.49 -26.22
CA LYS A 698 22.30 15.86 -26.35
C LYS A 698 22.59 16.71 -25.11
N LEU A 699 22.44 16.14 -23.91
CA LEU A 699 22.70 16.86 -22.66
C LEU A 699 24.20 17.14 -22.47
N LEU A 700 25.05 16.16 -22.75
CA LEU A 700 26.51 16.34 -22.77
C LEU A 700 26.93 17.38 -23.81
N GLN A 701 26.39 17.32 -25.03
CA GLN A 701 26.68 18.31 -26.06
C GLN A 701 26.33 19.73 -25.56
N LYS A 702 25.16 19.93 -24.95
CA LYS A 702 24.77 21.23 -24.39
C LYS A 702 25.74 21.72 -23.29
N GLN A 703 26.27 20.80 -22.48
CA GLN A 703 27.22 21.14 -21.40
C GLN A 703 28.60 21.56 -21.93
N TYR A 704 29.07 20.94 -23.02
CA TYR A 704 30.44 21.11 -23.51
C TYR A 704 30.56 21.93 -24.80
N THR A 705 29.44 22.26 -25.46
CA THR A 705 29.42 23.22 -26.58
C THR A 705 29.51 24.63 -26.01
N ARG A 706 30.48 25.41 -26.50
CA ARG A 706 30.71 26.80 -26.10
C ARG A 706 29.97 27.78 -27.00
#